data_AF-A0A0L6VWT3-F1
#
_entry.id   AF-A0A0L6VWT3-F1
#
_cell.length_a   1.000
_cell.length_b   1.000
_cell.length_c   1.000
_cell.angle_alpha   90.00
_cell.angle_beta   90.00
_cell.angle_gamma   90.00
#
_symmetry.space_group_name_H-M   'P 1'
#
loop_
_entity.id
_entity.type
_entity.pdbx_description
1 polymer ?
#
loop_
_entity_poly.entity_id
_entity_poly.type
_entity_poly.pdbx_seq_one_letter_code
_entity_poly.pdbx_strand_id
1 'polypeptide(L)'
;MTDVRFENTSATTQTNVPVTFGQVFAVGHLKAGEQLSGRLDDGTTVPLQVDVKAKHADGSIRHAVISAVLPSLAASTTRTMSLVKGGTAPTGSTSIDMLMRNGFSASVHAKLNGVDYYASADDLLKRSSATTWLSGPIATEWQVHAPLQTASGVQHPHLQARFAIRWFPGVNKARVDVVVENDWAYEPSPQNFTYDANVIVGGKSVYTKTGMVHFNHARWRKVFWFNGTEPQVDVKFNTAYLLDSKALPNYDRSLKIAESALTTLQKRWTGSNIEPMVGAGLAENYMPATGGRDDIGLLPGWGVSYLLSMDKRARMVTMGTADLAGTWSAHYRDKLTDKPVSLLDYPYMTIYGQASDTMNPTTGKREAFPACATTDGCKTTLTHDSAHQPAFAYLPYMLTGDYYYLEELQFWAMWNQFSSNPGYRQNVKGLLQQEQVRAQAWSLRTLAEAAYITPDSDRLKSHFTQILNSNLDWYNATYTNNTSANKLGIIVNGYALGYNNGSGMAPWMDDFFTSAVGHTADLGFDKATALLKWKAQFSVARMTAPGTCWIDGAPYALNVRTNSTSPFFTTYAEAYKATHTSDFVALACGSSAMAASLKLKVGEMTGYAAATAGYPANMQPALAYTANVMGTAGKTAWAVFMNRSVKPDYSTAAQFDIVPR
;
A
#
# COMPACT_ATOMS: atom_id res chain seq x y z
N MET A 1 22.89 14.22 4.12
CA MET A 1 21.54 14.53 3.59
C MET A 1 20.49 13.82 4.42
N THR A 2 20.59 12.50 4.50
CA THR A 2 19.89 11.64 5.46
C THR A 2 20.85 10.51 5.86
N ASP A 3 20.39 9.54 6.63
CA ASP A 3 21.16 8.36 7.01
C ASP A 3 20.29 7.09 6.94
N VAL A 4 20.99 5.96 6.82
CA VAL A 4 20.45 4.61 6.91
C VAL A 4 21.35 3.83 7.85
N ARG A 5 20.77 3.01 8.71
CA ARG A 5 21.50 2.18 9.66
C ARG A 5 21.35 0.71 9.30
N PHE A 6 22.42 -0.05 9.52
CA PHE A 6 22.50 -1.47 9.22
C PHE A 6 22.75 -2.22 10.52
N GLU A 7 21.76 -2.95 11.01
CA GLU A 7 21.91 -3.84 12.16
C GLU A 7 22.31 -5.24 11.68
N ASN A 8 23.45 -5.74 12.13
CA ASN A 8 23.76 -7.15 12.02
C ASN A 8 22.90 -7.93 13.04
N THR A 9 21.96 -8.73 12.56
CA THR A 9 21.06 -9.50 13.42
C THR A 9 21.60 -10.88 13.80
N SER A 10 22.81 -11.23 13.35
CA SER A 10 23.48 -12.48 13.70
C SER A 10 24.40 -12.33 14.91
N ALA A 11 24.73 -13.47 15.52
CA ALA A 11 25.71 -13.55 16.61
C ALA A 11 27.17 -13.54 16.13
N THR A 12 27.42 -13.32 14.83
CA THR A 12 28.76 -13.38 14.23
C THR A 12 29.03 -12.16 13.36
N THR A 13 30.30 -11.76 13.25
CA THR A 13 30.69 -10.70 12.32
C THR A 13 30.43 -11.15 10.88
N GLN A 14 29.82 -10.27 10.08
CA GLN A 14 29.62 -10.48 8.65
C GLN A 14 30.56 -9.54 7.87
N THR A 15 31.24 -10.04 6.84
CA THR A 15 32.13 -9.26 5.96
C THR A 15 31.59 -9.25 4.53
N ASN A 16 31.92 -8.19 3.78
CA ASN A 16 31.47 -7.98 2.41
C ASN A 16 29.96 -8.20 2.27
N VAL A 17 29.17 -7.45 3.03
CA VAL A 17 27.73 -7.66 3.16
C VAL A 17 26.99 -6.93 2.04
N PRO A 18 26.40 -7.63 1.05
CA PRO A 18 25.60 -6.98 0.04
C PRO A 18 24.29 -6.49 0.66
N VAL A 19 23.96 -5.22 0.40
CA VAL A 19 22.69 -4.61 0.82
C VAL A 19 22.04 -3.91 -0.36
N THR A 20 20.72 -3.88 -0.36
CA THR A 20 19.93 -3.08 -1.30
C THR A 20 18.67 -2.60 -0.62
N PHE A 21 18.37 -1.31 -0.78
CA PHE A 21 17.23 -0.66 -0.15
C PHE A 21 16.67 0.43 -1.06
N GLY A 22 15.39 0.74 -0.89
CA GLY A 22 14.74 1.89 -1.52
C GLY A 22 14.92 3.13 -0.65
N GLN A 23 15.12 4.29 -1.27
CA GLN A 23 15.23 5.56 -0.58
C GLN A 23 14.41 6.63 -1.32
N VAL A 24 13.51 7.27 -0.60
CA VAL A 24 12.87 8.51 -1.05
C VAL A 24 13.73 9.71 -0.69
N PHE A 25 13.73 10.75 -1.52
CA PHE A 25 14.38 12.02 -1.19
C PHE A 25 13.36 13.15 -1.25
N ALA A 26 13.50 14.13 -0.35
CA ALA A 26 12.71 15.35 -0.44
C ALA A 26 13.06 16.14 -1.71
N VAL A 27 12.13 16.98 -2.17
CA VAL A 27 12.31 17.81 -3.37
C VAL A 27 13.61 18.60 -3.27
N GLY A 28 14.42 18.60 -4.33
CA GLY A 28 15.68 19.33 -4.42
C GLY A 28 16.85 18.73 -3.62
N HIS A 29 16.64 17.70 -2.79
CA HIS A 29 17.69 17.14 -1.94
C HIS A 29 18.74 16.36 -2.73
N LEU A 30 18.37 15.60 -3.76
CA LEU A 30 19.31 14.93 -4.66
C LEU A 30 18.95 15.30 -6.11
N LYS A 31 19.67 16.25 -6.69
CA LYS A 31 19.36 16.79 -8.03
C LYS A 31 19.75 15.80 -9.13
N ALA A 32 19.16 15.95 -10.31
CA ALA A 32 19.56 15.18 -11.49
C ALA A 32 21.08 15.32 -11.74
N GLY A 33 21.77 14.20 -11.91
CA GLY A 33 23.21 14.15 -12.17
C GLY A 33 24.10 14.26 -10.92
N GLU A 34 23.56 14.61 -9.74
CA GLU A 34 24.32 14.54 -8.50
C GLU A 34 24.61 13.06 -8.13
N GLN A 35 25.86 12.79 -7.75
CA GLN A 35 26.26 11.48 -7.27
C GLN A 35 25.97 11.33 -5.78
N LEU A 36 25.80 10.08 -5.34
CA LEU A 36 25.59 9.73 -3.94
C LEU A 36 26.66 8.76 -3.48
N SER A 37 27.20 8.98 -2.28
CA SER A 37 28.13 8.09 -1.61
C SER A 37 27.67 7.82 -0.18
N GLY A 38 28.03 6.66 0.35
CA GLY A 38 27.82 6.30 1.74
C GLY A 38 29.05 6.70 2.55
N ARG A 39 28.84 7.19 3.77
CA ARG A 39 29.91 7.37 4.76
C ARG A 39 29.51 6.72 6.07
N LEU A 40 30.24 5.68 6.47
CA LEU A 40 30.04 5.03 7.76
C LEU A 40 30.49 5.96 8.90
N ASP A 41 29.96 5.69 10.08
CA ASP A 41 30.29 6.38 11.34
C ASP A 41 31.79 6.35 11.73
N ASP A 42 32.56 5.38 11.25
CA ASP A 42 34.03 5.32 11.41
C ASP A 42 34.80 6.15 10.36
N GLY A 43 34.08 6.85 9.47
CA GLY A 43 34.64 7.65 8.40
C GLY A 43 34.86 6.89 7.07
N THR A 44 34.68 5.57 7.04
CA THR A 44 34.83 4.77 5.82
C THR A 44 33.84 5.21 4.75
N THR A 45 34.35 5.46 3.54
CA THR A 45 33.50 5.76 2.37
C THR A 45 33.09 4.46 1.69
N VAL A 46 31.79 4.30 1.45
CA VAL A 46 31.22 3.14 0.76
C VAL A 46 30.62 3.60 -0.56
N PRO A 47 31.12 3.10 -1.71
CA PRO A 47 30.52 3.39 -3.01
C PRO A 47 29.07 2.92 -3.06
N LEU A 48 28.18 3.77 -3.58
CA LEU A 48 26.77 3.46 -3.75
C LEU A 48 26.44 3.40 -5.25
N GLN A 49 25.71 2.35 -5.64
CA GLN A 49 25.02 2.31 -6.91
C GLN A 49 23.61 2.86 -6.70
N VAL A 50 23.18 3.79 -7.55
CA VAL A 50 21.88 4.47 -7.43
C VAL A 50 21.07 4.25 -8.71
N ASP A 51 20.07 3.39 -8.62
CA ASP A 51 19.10 3.13 -9.69
C ASP A 51 17.87 4.03 -9.51
N VAL A 52 17.86 5.17 -10.21
CA VAL A 52 16.75 6.15 -10.15
C VAL A 52 15.48 5.54 -10.71
N LYS A 53 14.39 5.58 -9.93
CA LYS A 53 13.08 5.05 -10.34
C LYS A 53 12.10 6.17 -10.65
N ALA A 54 12.03 7.18 -9.79
CA ALA A 54 11.07 8.25 -9.92
C ALA A 54 11.72 9.60 -9.60
N LYS A 55 11.26 10.65 -10.28
CA LYS A 55 11.71 12.04 -10.09
C LYS A 55 10.58 12.95 -9.65
N HIS A 56 10.95 14.01 -8.95
CA HIS A 56 10.09 15.16 -8.66
C HIS A 56 9.92 16.04 -9.90
N ALA A 57 8.96 16.96 -9.85
CA ALA A 57 8.68 17.88 -10.96
C ALA A 57 9.88 18.80 -11.29
N ASP A 58 10.73 19.13 -10.31
CA ASP A 58 11.96 19.91 -10.50
C ASP A 58 13.13 19.07 -11.08
N GLY A 59 12.89 17.80 -11.38
CA GLY A 59 13.88 16.85 -11.90
C GLY A 59 14.79 16.23 -10.83
N SER A 60 14.69 16.63 -9.56
CA SER A 60 15.38 15.95 -8.47
C SER A 60 14.85 14.52 -8.28
N ILE A 61 15.69 13.63 -7.77
CA ILE A 61 15.35 12.23 -7.54
C ILE A 61 14.31 12.17 -6.41
N ARG A 62 13.18 11.49 -6.67
CA ARG A 62 12.12 11.25 -5.70
C ARG A 62 12.26 9.89 -5.03
N HIS A 63 12.55 8.85 -5.81
CA HIS A 63 12.81 7.50 -5.32
C HIS A 63 13.91 6.84 -6.14
N ALA A 64 14.82 6.16 -5.46
CA ALA A 64 15.86 5.34 -6.06
C ALA A 64 16.05 4.05 -5.26
N VAL A 65 16.52 3.02 -5.95
CA VAL A 65 17.02 1.79 -5.33
C VAL A 65 18.53 1.90 -5.21
N ILE A 66 19.05 1.71 -4.00
CA ILE A 66 20.46 1.90 -3.67
C ILE A 66 21.06 0.55 -3.30
N SER A 67 22.16 0.20 -3.96
CA SER A 67 22.92 -1.03 -3.68
C SER A 67 24.33 -0.71 -3.22
N ALA A 68 24.83 -1.48 -2.25
CA ALA A 68 26.17 -1.35 -1.69
C ALA A 68 26.71 -2.71 -1.21
N VAL A 69 28.01 -2.79 -1.00
CA VAL A 69 28.66 -3.88 -0.25
C VAL A 69 29.35 -3.27 0.96
N LEU A 70 28.85 -3.58 2.16
CA LEU A 70 29.44 -3.09 3.40
C LEU A 70 30.69 -3.91 3.73
N PRO A 71 31.84 -3.29 4.04
CA PRO A 71 33.08 -4.03 4.28
C PRO A 71 32.97 -5.04 5.44
N SER A 72 32.39 -4.61 6.56
CA SER A 72 32.20 -5.43 7.75
C SER A 72 31.09 -4.88 8.65
N LEU A 73 30.34 -5.79 9.26
CA LEU A 73 29.37 -5.51 10.32
C LEU A 73 29.63 -6.45 11.50
N ALA A 74 30.02 -5.91 12.65
CA ALA A 74 30.25 -6.71 13.85
C ALA A 74 28.94 -7.35 14.35
N ALA A 75 29.06 -8.51 15.00
CA ALA A 75 27.93 -9.27 15.56
C ALA A 75 27.02 -8.40 16.43
N SER A 76 25.70 -8.47 16.24
CA SER A 76 24.71 -7.75 17.04
C SER A 76 24.92 -6.23 17.15
N THR A 77 25.62 -5.62 16.18
CA THR A 77 25.88 -4.18 16.17
C THR A 77 25.09 -3.47 15.07
N THR A 78 24.79 -2.19 15.31
CA THR A 78 24.22 -1.29 14.30
C THR A 78 25.28 -0.30 13.84
N ARG A 79 25.49 -0.18 12.53
CA ARG A 79 26.36 0.83 11.91
C ARG A 79 25.53 1.88 11.21
N THR A 80 25.88 3.15 11.36
CA THR A 80 25.19 4.26 10.69
C THR A 80 25.93 4.64 9.41
N MET A 81 25.22 4.75 8.30
CA MET A 81 25.71 5.28 7.04
C MET A 81 25.00 6.60 6.73
N SER A 82 25.77 7.69 6.73
CA SER A 82 25.31 8.96 6.17
C SER A 82 25.26 8.86 4.64
N LEU A 83 24.14 9.25 4.04
CA LEU A 83 24.02 9.46 2.60
C LEU A 83 24.48 10.88 2.27
N VAL A 84 25.61 10.98 1.57
CA VAL A 84 26.28 12.25 1.24
C VAL A 84 26.34 12.45 -0.27
N LYS A 85 26.23 13.71 -0.70
CA LYS A 85 26.40 14.08 -2.11
C LYS A 85 27.88 13.97 -2.51
N GLY A 86 28.11 13.59 -3.76
CA GLY A 86 29.44 13.44 -4.34
C GLY A 86 29.94 12.00 -4.29
N GLY A 87 31.25 11.84 -4.43
CA GLY A 87 31.88 10.55 -4.71
C GLY A 87 31.87 10.20 -6.20
N THR A 88 32.53 9.10 -6.53
CA THR A 88 32.62 8.58 -7.90
C THR A 88 31.62 7.44 -8.03
N ALA A 89 30.78 7.50 -9.07
CA ALA A 89 29.88 6.39 -9.39
C ALA A 89 30.70 5.11 -9.60
N PRO A 90 30.28 3.96 -9.04
CA PRO A 90 30.93 2.68 -9.30
C PRO A 90 31.02 2.40 -10.80
N THR A 91 32.20 2.06 -11.29
CA THR A 91 32.44 1.72 -12.70
C THR A 91 32.66 0.22 -12.89
N GLY A 92 32.19 -0.31 -14.01
CA GLY A 92 32.33 -1.73 -14.38
C GLY A 92 31.07 -2.24 -15.05
N SER A 93 31.16 -3.42 -15.65
CA SER A 93 30.02 -4.10 -16.28
C SER A 93 29.84 -5.48 -15.69
N THR A 94 28.59 -5.84 -15.43
CA THR A 94 28.19 -7.21 -15.11
C THR A 94 27.45 -7.80 -16.31
N SER A 95 27.51 -9.12 -16.50
CA SER A 95 26.79 -9.82 -17.56
C SER A 95 26.17 -11.12 -17.06
N ILE A 96 25.16 -11.60 -17.79
CA ILE A 96 24.55 -12.91 -17.56
C ILE A 96 25.62 -14.02 -17.69
N ASP A 97 26.53 -13.92 -18.67
CA ASP A 97 27.64 -14.87 -18.83
C ASP A 97 28.51 -14.98 -17.58
N MET A 98 28.78 -13.85 -16.89
CA MET A 98 29.54 -13.86 -15.64
C MET A 98 28.79 -14.63 -14.54
N LEU A 99 27.47 -14.42 -14.42
CA LEU A 99 26.62 -15.16 -13.49
C LEU A 99 26.65 -16.67 -13.80
N MET A 100 26.53 -17.05 -15.09
CA MET A 100 26.53 -18.45 -15.53
C MET A 100 27.88 -19.15 -15.29
N ARG A 101 29.00 -18.46 -15.54
CA ARG A 101 30.35 -18.98 -15.25
C ARG A 101 30.58 -19.25 -13.76
N ASN A 102 29.82 -18.58 -12.88
CA ASN A 102 29.82 -18.82 -11.44
C ASN A 102 28.82 -19.93 -11.01
N GLY A 103 28.26 -20.68 -11.97
CA GLY A 103 27.46 -21.87 -11.71
C GLY A 103 26.02 -21.59 -11.26
N PHE A 104 25.50 -20.39 -11.54
CA PHE A 104 24.12 -20.05 -11.19
C PHE A 104 23.13 -21.01 -11.82
N SER A 105 22.24 -21.54 -10.99
CA SER A 105 21.05 -22.29 -11.42
C SER A 105 19.91 -22.04 -10.44
N ALA A 106 18.69 -21.93 -10.97
CA ALA A 106 17.47 -21.88 -10.18
C ALA A 106 16.28 -22.36 -10.99
N SER A 107 15.41 -23.17 -10.39
CA SER A 107 14.18 -23.64 -11.03
C SER A 107 13.03 -23.73 -10.03
N VAL A 108 11.81 -23.71 -10.56
CA VAL A 108 10.60 -24.06 -9.82
C VAL A 108 9.87 -25.18 -10.53
N HIS A 109 9.38 -26.13 -9.75
CA HIS A 109 8.64 -27.30 -10.19
C HIS A 109 7.27 -27.33 -9.51
N ALA A 110 6.27 -27.75 -10.28
CA ALA A 110 4.90 -27.97 -9.85
C ALA A 110 4.47 -29.36 -10.34
N LYS A 111 4.34 -30.31 -9.42
CA LYS A 111 3.86 -31.65 -9.75
C LYS A 111 2.35 -31.69 -9.68
N LEU A 112 1.70 -31.71 -10.84
CA LEU A 112 0.25 -31.68 -11.02
C LEU A 112 -0.22 -33.02 -11.59
N ASN A 113 -1.06 -33.77 -10.86
CA ASN A 113 -1.59 -35.07 -11.28
C ASN A 113 -0.50 -36.06 -11.75
N GLY A 114 0.65 -36.07 -11.06
CA GLY A 114 1.78 -36.94 -11.41
C GLY A 114 2.69 -36.42 -12.52
N VAL A 115 2.30 -35.34 -13.22
CA VAL A 115 3.11 -34.68 -14.26
C VAL A 115 3.94 -33.57 -13.64
N ASP A 116 5.24 -33.54 -13.92
CA ASP A 116 6.12 -32.45 -13.50
C ASP A 116 6.12 -31.33 -14.54
N TYR A 117 5.70 -30.14 -14.11
CA TYR A 117 5.83 -28.90 -14.85
C TYR A 117 6.90 -28.05 -14.19
N TYR A 118 7.80 -27.43 -14.97
CA TYR A 118 8.88 -26.64 -14.42
C TYR A 118 9.24 -25.43 -15.28
N ALA A 119 9.96 -24.49 -14.68
CA ALA A 119 10.66 -23.42 -15.36
C ALA A 119 12.04 -23.21 -14.73
N SER A 120 13.05 -22.93 -15.55
CA SER A 120 14.44 -22.73 -15.15
C SER A 120 14.89 -21.30 -15.45
N ALA A 121 15.31 -20.58 -14.41
CA ALA A 121 15.79 -19.21 -14.52
C ALA A 121 17.07 -19.11 -15.35
N ASP A 122 18.01 -20.04 -15.17
CA ASP A 122 19.28 -20.00 -15.90
C ASP A 122 19.11 -20.39 -17.37
N ASP A 123 18.19 -21.30 -17.71
CA ASP A 123 17.84 -21.57 -19.10
C ASP A 123 17.15 -20.38 -19.75
N LEU A 124 16.26 -19.69 -19.01
CA LEU A 124 15.63 -18.46 -19.48
C LEU A 124 16.66 -17.36 -19.74
N LEU A 125 17.56 -17.10 -18.79
CA LEU A 125 18.62 -16.10 -18.94
C LEU A 125 19.53 -16.36 -20.15
N LYS A 126 19.71 -17.62 -20.57
CA LYS A 126 20.49 -17.97 -21.77
C LYS A 126 19.72 -17.76 -23.09
N ARG A 127 18.39 -17.85 -23.08
CA ARG A 127 17.56 -17.96 -24.30
C ARG A 127 16.58 -16.82 -24.54
N SER A 128 16.26 -16.03 -23.52
CA SER A 128 15.28 -14.94 -23.61
C SER A 128 15.91 -13.58 -23.31
N SER A 129 15.27 -12.53 -23.79
CA SER A 129 15.61 -11.16 -23.39
C SER A 129 15.16 -10.94 -21.95
N ALA A 130 16.11 -10.79 -21.03
CA ALA A 130 15.81 -10.42 -19.66
C ALA A 130 15.52 -8.91 -19.55
N THR A 131 14.52 -8.56 -18.74
CA THR A 131 14.31 -7.17 -18.32
C THR A 131 15.30 -6.84 -17.21
N THR A 132 15.98 -5.70 -17.29
CA THR A 132 16.92 -5.29 -16.24
C THR A 132 16.23 -4.32 -15.28
N TRP A 133 16.13 -4.71 -13.99
CA TRP A 133 15.56 -3.86 -12.95
C TRP A 133 16.62 -2.99 -12.27
N LEU A 134 17.76 -3.56 -11.90
CA LEU A 134 18.90 -2.82 -11.36
C LEU A 134 20.07 -2.97 -12.32
N SER A 135 20.80 -1.90 -12.59
CA SER A 135 21.88 -1.89 -13.56
C SER A 135 23.12 -1.21 -12.99
N GLY A 136 24.15 -2.02 -12.73
CA GLY A 136 25.46 -1.50 -12.37
C GLY A 136 26.40 -2.57 -11.80
N PRO A 137 27.64 -2.16 -11.50
CA PRO A 137 28.71 -3.08 -11.12
C PRO A 137 28.62 -3.59 -9.68
N ILE A 138 27.84 -2.94 -8.80
CA ILE A 138 27.62 -3.44 -7.43
C ILE A 138 26.50 -4.48 -7.43
N ALA A 139 25.40 -4.18 -8.10
CA ALA A 139 24.27 -5.08 -8.24
C ALA A 139 23.67 -4.97 -9.63
N THR A 140 23.37 -6.10 -10.27
CA THR A 140 22.51 -6.11 -11.46
C THR A 140 21.37 -7.09 -11.21
N GLU A 141 20.15 -6.67 -11.48
CA GLU A 141 18.97 -7.52 -11.31
C GLU A 141 18.31 -7.77 -12.66
N TRP A 142 18.29 -9.04 -13.06
CA TRP A 142 17.59 -9.49 -14.27
C TRP A 142 16.29 -10.18 -13.90
N GLN A 143 15.26 -9.90 -14.71
CA GLN A 143 13.95 -10.48 -14.58
C GLN A 143 13.62 -11.30 -15.81
N VAL A 144 13.23 -12.55 -15.59
CA VAL A 144 12.80 -13.49 -16.63
C VAL A 144 11.54 -14.20 -16.19
N HIS A 145 10.71 -14.61 -17.13
CA HIS A 145 9.49 -15.36 -16.85
C HIS A 145 9.20 -16.34 -17.99
N ALA A 146 8.43 -17.38 -17.68
CA ALA A 146 7.88 -18.30 -18.68
C ALA A 146 6.74 -19.15 -18.10
N PRO A 147 5.91 -19.75 -18.96
CA PRO A 147 4.98 -20.79 -18.55
C PRO A 147 5.74 -21.95 -17.93
N LEU A 148 5.16 -22.57 -16.91
CA LEU A 148 5.66 -23.88 -16.48
C LEU A 148 5.44 -24.87 -17.62
N GLN A 149 6.40 -25.75 -17.88
CA GLN A 149 6.33 -26.69 -19.00
C GLN A 149 6.78 -28.09 -18.60
N THR A 150 6.29 -29.11 -19.31
CA THR A 150 6.80 -30.48 -19.15
C THR A 150 8.21 -30.63 -19.75
N ALA A 151 8.84 -31.78 -19.51
CA ALA A 151 10.12 -32.13 -20.15
C ALA A 151 10.07 -32.15 -21.68
N SER A 152 8.89 -32.39 -22.28
CA SER A 152 8.67 -32.33 -23.73
C SER A 152 8.35 -30.92 -24.26
N GLY A 153 8.37 -29.90 -23.40
CA GLY A 153 8.10 -28.51 -23.78
C GLY A 153 6.63 -28.14 -23.87
N VAL A 154 5.72 -28.97 -23.35
CA VAL A 154 4.28 -28.65 -23.31
C VAL A 154 4.03 -27.64 -22.19
N GLN A 155 3.65 -26.42 -22.56
CA GLN A 155 3.39 -25.33 -21.63
C GLN A 155 2.05 -25.54 -20.90
N HIS A 156 2.04 -25.23 -19.60
CA HIS A 156 0.82 -25.13 -18.82
C HIS A 156 0.10 -23.81 -19.19
N PRO A 157 -1.21 -23.84 -19.48
CA PRO A 157 -1.94 -22.65 -19.97
C PRO A 157 -2.01 -21.51 -18.94
N HIS A 158 -2.16 -21.87 -17.65
CA HIS A 158 -2.32 -20.90 -16.55
C HIS A 158 -1.06 -20.63 -15.73
N LEU A 159 -0.37 -21.68 -15.25
CA LEU A 159 0.76 -21.54 -14.33
C LEU A 159 2.01 -20.95 -15.01
N GLN A 160 2.53 -19.88 -14.42
CA GLN A 160 3.74 -19.16 -14.86
C GLN A 160 4.75 -19.08 -13.73
N ALA A 161 6.03 -19.09 -14.08
CA ALA A 161 7.10 -18.70 -13.16
C ALA A 161 7.72 -17.38 -13.56
N ARG A 162 8.05 -16.55 -12.57
CA ARG A 162 8.88 -15.36 -12.71
C ARG A 162 10.06 -15.45 -11.76
N PHE A 163 11.20 -14.98 -12.24
CA PHE A 163 12.42 -14.93 -11.47
C PHE A 163 12.99 -13.51 -11.50
N ALA A 164 13.39 -12.98 -10.35
CA ALA A 164 14.25 -11.81 -10.28
C ALA A 164 15.59 -12.19 -9.63
N ILE A 165 16.67 -12.06 -10.39
CA ILE A 165 18.01 -12.52 -10.02
C ILE A 165 18.89 -11.31 -9.81
N ARG A 166 19.07 -10.90 -8.55
CA ARG A 166 19.94 -9.79 -8.17
C ARG A 166 21.34 -10.31 -7.88
N TRP A 167 22.23 -10.10 -8.84
CA TRP A 167 23.62 -10.53 -8.79
C TRP A 167 24.53 -9.48 -8.18
N PHE A 168 25.31 -9.89 -7.17
CA PHE A 168 26.38 -9.08 -6.56
C PHE A 168 27.75 -9.68 -6.94
N PRO A 169 28.36 -9.26 -8.06
CA PRO A 169 29.59 -9.86 -8.58
C PRO A 169 30.75 -9.79 -7.58
N GLY A 170 30.86 -8.68 -6.84
CA GLY A 170 31.96 -8.45 -5.89
C GLY A 170 31.99 -9.41 -4.70
N VAL A 171 30.90 -10.15 -4.46
CA VAL A 171 30.81 -11.14 -3.36
C VAL A 171 30.37 -12.51 -3.86
N ASN A 172 30.25 -12.69 -5.18
CA ASN A 172 29.88 -13.93 -5.84
C ASN A 172 28.55 -14.52 -5.31
N LYS A 173 27.53 -13.69 -5.02
CA LYS A 173 26.22 -14.13 -4.50
C LYS A 173 25.07 -13.53 -5.28
N ALA A 174 23.97 -14.27 -5.40
CA ALA A 174 22.73 -13.78 -5.99
C ALA A 174 21.56 -13.90 -5.00
N ARG A 175 20.74 -12.86 -4.89
CA ARG A 175 19.39 -13.00 -4.35
C ARG A 175 18.47 -13.50 -5.47
N VAL A 176 17.72 -14.56 -5.19
CA VAL A 176 16.82 -15.24 -6.14
C VAL A 176 15.40 -15.10 -5.64
N ASP A 177 14.63 -14.24 -6.30
CA ASP A 177 13.19 -14.13 -6.11
C ASP A 177 12.49 -15.10 -7.05
N VAL A 178 11.60 -15.93 -6.52
CA VAL A 178 10.78 -16.88 -7.28
C VAL A 178 9.32 -16.58 -7.01
N VAL A 179 8.59 -16.25 -8.07
CA VAL A 179 7.15 -16.06 -8.04
C VAL A 179 6.49 -17.07 -8.95
N VAL A 180 5.43 -17.72 -8.49
CA VAL A 180 4.56 -18.54 -9.33
C VAL A 180 3.18 -17.91 -9.39
N GLU A 181 2.65 -17.79 -10.60
CA GLU A 181 1.40 -17.09 -10.87
C GLU A 181 0.38 -18.00 -11.53
N ASN A 182 -0.89 -17.75 -11.21
CA ASN A 182 -2.07 -18.31 -11.84
C ASN A 182 -3.01 -17.13 -12.17
N ASP A 183 -2.52 -16.14 -12.94
CA ASP A 183 -3.06 -14.78 -12.92
C ASP A 183 -3.39 -14.16 -14.29
N TRP A 184 -3.38 -14.95 -15.35
CA TRP A 184 -3.74 -14.45 -16.68
C TRP A 184 -5.19 -13.97 -16.73
N ALA A 185 -5.36 -12.67 -17.00
CA ALA A 185 -6.64 -11.98 -16.95
C ALA A 185 -7.68 -12.54 -17.93
N TYR A 186 -7.23 -12.98 -19.11
CA TYR A 186 -8.09 -13.41 -20.22
C TYR A 186 -7.83 -14.85 -20.68
N GLU A 187 -7.07 -15.65 -19.92
CA GLU A 187 -6.92 -17.06 -20.27
C GLU A 187 -8.25 -17.80 -20.04
N PRO A 188 -8.78 -18.57 -21.01
CA PRO A 188 -10.05 -19.27 -20.87
C PRO A 188 -10.05 -20.26 -19.69
N SER A 189 -11.21 -20.44 -19.07
CA SER A 189 -11.42 -21.42 -17.99
C SER A 189 -10.48 -21.26 -16.79
N PRO A 190 -10.33 -20.05 -16.20
CA PRO A 190 -9.55 -19.87 -14.98
C PRO A 190 -10.08 -20.79 -13.87
N GLN A 191 -9.16 -21.34 -13.08
CA GLN A 191 -9.45 -22.22 -11.97
C GLN A 191 -8.27 -22.32 -11.02
N ASN A 192 -8.49 -22.89 -9.85
CA ASN A 192 -7.46 -23.23 -8.88
C ASN A 192 -6.72 -24.50 -9.32
N PHE A 193 -5.43 -24.59 -9.01
CA PHE A 193 -4.62 -25.78 -9.27
C PHE A 193 -4.01 -26.32 -7.98
N THR A 194 -4.10 -27.63 -7.78
CA THR A 194 -3.48 -28.30 -6.63
C THR A 194 -2.23 -29.04 -7.07
N TYR A 195 -1.06 -28.66 -6.56
CA TYR A 195 0.22 -29.28 -6.96
C TYR A 195 1.22 -29.33 -5.81
N ASP A 196 2.23 -30.19 -5.96
CA ASP A 196 3.40 -30.16 -5.08
C ASP A 196 4.42 -29.15 -5.62
N ALA A 197 4.70 -28.10 -4.86
CA ALA A 197 5.67 -27.07 -5.21
C ALA A 197 7.07 -27.48 -4.75
N ASN A 198 8.09 -27.26 -5.59
CA ASN A 198 9.49 -27.38 -5.23
C ASN A 198 10.31 -26.27 -5.88
N VAL A 199 11.07 -25.51 -5.09
CA VAL A 199 12.04 -24.53 -5.61
C VAL A 199 13.45 -25.07 -5.38
N ILE A 200 14.26 -25.03 -6.43
CA ILE A 200 15.65 -25.49 -6.43
C ILE A 200 16.54 -24.28 -6.72
N VAL A 201 17.57 -24.05 -5.90
CA VAL A 201 18.59 -23.01 -6.13
C VAL A 201 19.97 -23.62 -5.91
N GLY A 202 20.86 -23.47 -6.90
CA GLY A 202 22.21 -24.07 -6.85
C GLY A 202 22.17 -25.59 -6.68
N GLY A 203 21.20 -26.26 -7.33
CA GLY A 203 20.99 -27.71 -7.25
C GLY A 203 20.41 -28.22 -5.92
N LYS A 204 20.03 -27.35 -4.98
CA LYS A 204 19.44 -27.74 -3.69
C LYS A 204 17.97 -27.34 -3.62
N SER A 205 17.12 -28.25 -3.14
CA SER A 205 15.74 -27.89 -2.83
C SER A 205 15.72 -26.96 -1.62
N VAL A 206 15.22 -25.74 -1.82
CA VAL A 206 15.17 -24.67 -0.80
C VAL A 206 13.75 -24.38 -0.31
N TYR A 207 12.74 -24.89 -1.01
CA TYR A 207 11.36 -24.85 -0.57
C TYR A 207 10.57 -26.01 -1.16
N THR A 208 9.74 -26.64 -0.33
CA THR A 208 8.79 -27.67 -0.74
C THR A 208 7.44 -27.44 -0.08
N LYS A 209 6.36 -27.69 -0.83
CA LYS A 209 4.99 -27.67 -0.30
C LYS A 209 4.14 -28.69 -1.05
N THR A 210 3.73 -29.75 -0.36
CA THR A 210 2.83 -30.76 -0.91
C THR A 210 1.39 -30.24 -0.93
N GLY A 211 0.66 -30.52 -2.01
CA GLY A 211 -0.77 -30.22 -2.13
C GLY A 211 -1.15 -28.75 -1.96
N MET A 212 -0.31 -27.82 -2.43
CA MET A 212 -0.66 -26.39 -2.44
C MET A 212 -1.84 -26.16 -3.38
N VAL A 213 -2.93 -25.58 -2.88
CA VAL A 213 -4.06 -25.13 -3.70
C VAL A 213 -3.77 -23.70 -4.16
N HIS A 214 -3.22 -23.53 -5.35
CA HIS A 214 -2.96 -22.21 -5.93
C HIS A 214 -4.23 -21.61 -6.49
N PHE A 215 -4.74 -20.57 -5.82
CA PHE A 215 -5.95 -19.86 -6.25
C PHE A 215 -5.79 -19.22 -7.63
N ASN A 216 -6.89 -19.14 -8.38
CA ASN A 216 -6.99 -18.32 -9.58
C ASN A 216 -6.75 -16.83 -9.27
N HIS A 217 -6.22 -16.10 -10.25
CA HIS A 217 -5.90 -14.68 -10.16
C HIS A 217 -5.04 -14.33 -8.94
N ALA A 218 -4.13 -15.23 -8.58
CA ALA A 218 -3.28 -15.11 -7.40
C ALA A 218 -1.84 -15.52 -7.72
N ARG A 219 -0.91 -15.10 -6.85
CA ARG A 219 0.53 -15.35 -6.97
C ARG A 219 1.13 -15.64 -5.61
N TRP A 220 2.17 -16.46 -5.55
CA TRP A 220 2.96 -16.62 -4.33
C TRP A 220 4.43 -16.43 -4.62
N ARG A 221 5.17 -16.03 -3.58
CA ARG A 221 6.57 -15.66 -3.66
C ARG A 221 7.40 -16.40 -2.63
N LYS A 222 8.64 -16.73 -3.00
CA LYS A 222 9.72 -17.07 -2.07
C LYS A 222 11.05 -16.47 -2.52
N VAL A 223 11.88 -16.07 -1.55
CA VAL A 223 13.18 -15.45 -1.80
C VAL A 223 14.28 -16.31 -1.19
N PHE A 224 15.33 -16.55 -1.97
CA PHE A 224 16.48 -17.37 -1.59
C PHE A 224 17.79 -16.72 -1.99
N TRP A 225 18.90 -17.38 -1.66
CA TRP A 225 20.24 -16.94 -2.02
C TRP A 225 21.03 -18.06 -2.70
N PHE A 226 21.64 -17.71 -3.84
CA PHE A 226 22.60 -18.55 -4.54
C PHE A 226 24.02 -18.28 -4.00
N ASN A 227 24.79 -19.35 -3.86
CA ASN A 227 26.19 -19.35 -3.39
C ASN A 227 26.40 -18.71 -1.99
N GLY A 228 25.45 -18.95 -1.08
CA GLY A 228 25.53 -18.52 0.31
C GLY A 228 24.17 -18.43 0.97
N THR A 229 24.16 -18.01 2.23
CA THR A 229 22.93 -17.66 2.95
C THR A 229 22.59 -16.20 2.74
N GLU A 230 21.33 -15.85 3.01
CA GLU A 230 20.89 -14.46 3.13
C GLU A 230 21.77 -13.69 4.12
N PRO A 231 22.26 -12.49 3.78
CA PRO A 231 22.90 -11.61 4.74
C PRO A 231 21.93 -11.27 5.86
N GLN A 232 22.35 -11.49 7.11
CA GLN A 232 21.52 -11.24 8.29
C GLN A 232 21.63 -9.77 8.69
N VAL A 233 21.08 -8.89 7.86
CA VAL A 233 21.13 -7.44 8.08
C VAL A 233 19.73 -6.85 8.04
N ASP A 234 19.38 -6.15 9.11
CA ASP A 234 18.18 -5.31 9.14
C ASP A 234 18.53 -3.87 8.76
N VAL A 235 17.78 -3.34 7.80
CA VAL A 235 17.96 -1.97 7.29
C VAL A 235 16.98 -1.06 8.01
N LYS A 236 17.51 -0.07 8.71
CA LYS A 236 16.74 0.88 9.51
C LYS A 236 16.88 2.28 8.93
N PHE A 237 15.76 2.86 8.57
CA PHE A 237 15.71 4.16 7.91
C PHE A 237 15.64 5.30 8.93
N ASN A 238 16.06 6.48 8.52
CA ASN A 238 15.75 7.70 9.25
C ASN A 238 14.26 8.03 9.09
N THR A 239 13.45 7.60 10.06
CA THR A 239 12.00 7.81 10.08
C THR A 239 11.63 9.29 9.96
N ALA A 240 12.33 10.17 10.68
CA ALA A 240 12.06 11.61 10.60
C ALA A 240 12.20 12.13 9.17
N TYR A 241 13.26 11.75 8.48
CA TYR A 241 13.46 12.12 7.08
C TYR A 241 12.40 11.54 6.13
N LEU A 242 12.00 10.28 6.32
CA LEU A 242 10.92 9.68 5.53
C LEU A 242 9.62 10.46 5.70
N LEU A 243 9.28 10.83 6.92
CA LEU A 243 8.09 11.63 7.22
C LEU A 243 8.21 13.06 6.68
N ASP A 244 9.35 13.73 6.86
CA ASP A 244 9.62 15.10 6.40
C ASP A 244 9.61 15.21 4.86
N SER A 245 9.95 14.14 4.15
CA SER A 245 9.86 14.09 2.69
C SER A 245 8.43 14.17 2.15
N LYS A 246 7.42 14.06 3.02
CA LYS A 246 5.98 13.95 2.72
C LYS A 246 5.56 12.69 1.96
N ALA A 247 6.49 11.78 1.66
CA ALA A 247 6.18 10.48 1.04
C ALA A 247 5.28 9.59 1.91
N LEU A 248 5.24 9.84 3.23
CA LEU A 248 4.41 9.14 4.20
C LEU A 248 3.62 10.16 5.06
N PRO A 249 2.43 9.78 5.59
CA PRO A 249 1.69 10.61 6.54
C PRO A 249 2.53 10.97 7.77
N ASN A 250 2.34 12.17 8.35
CA ASN A 250 3.14 12.63 9.49
C ASN A 250 2.71 11.96 10.80
N TYR A 251 3.09 10.70 10.99
CA TYR A 251 2.88 9.96 12.24
C TYR A 251 3.64 10.60 13.41
N ASP A 252 3.09 10.53 14.62
CA ASP A 252 3.71 11.11 15.82
C ASP A 252 5.05 10.43 16.13
N ARG A 253 6.13 11.20 15.97
CA ARG A 253 7.51 10.73 16.19
C ARG A 253 7.87 10.63 17.67
N SER A 254 7.09 11.24 18.55
CA SER A 254 7.27 11.13 20.00
C SER A 254 6.75 9.80 20.54
N LEU A 255 5.88 9.12 19.78
CA LEU A 255 5.33 7.83 20.15
C LEU A 255 6.42 6.75 20.17
N LYS A 256 6.47 6.01 21.27
CA LYS A 256 7.27 4.78 21.38
C LYS A 256 6.33 3.59 21.30
N ILE A 257 6.54 2.73 20.31
CA ILE A 257 5.79 1.48 20.20
C ILE A 257 6.14 0.60 21.42
N ALA A 258 5.10 0.10 22.09
CA ALA A 258 5.26 -0.72 23.28
C ALA A 258 5.91 -2.06 22.94
N GLU A 259 6.80 -2.53 23.82
CA GLU A 259 7.44 -3.84 23.69
C GLU A 259 6.41 -5.00 23.65
N SER A 260 5.29 -4.84 24.37
CA SER A 260 4.16 -5.77 24.33
C SER A 260 3.48 -5.81 22.96
N ALA A 261 3.41 -4.69 22.24
CA ALA A 261 2.85 -4.62 20.90
C ALA A 261 3.75 -5.35 19.89
N LEU A 262 5.06 -5.12 19.95
CA LEU A 262 6.05 -5.80 19.10
C LEU A 262 6.07 -7.31 19.35
N THR A 263 5.98 -7.72 20.62
CA THR A 263 5.84 -9.13 21.00
C THR A 263 4.54 -9.73 20.47
N THR A 264 3.44 -8.98 20.51
CA THR A 264 2.13 -9.43 19.99
C THR A 264 2.16 -9.61 18.48
N LEU A 265 2.78 -8.69 17.74
CA LEU A 265 2.99 -8.83 16.30
C LEU A 265 3.75 -10.12 15.96
N GLN A 266 4.86 -10.37 16.66
CA GLN A 266 5.64 -11.60 16.44
C GLN A 266 4.83 -12.87 16.77
N LYS A 267 4.05 -12.86 17.87
CA LYS A 267 3.21 -14.01 18.26
C LYS A 267 2.10 -14.31 17.26
N ARG A 268 1.52 -13.27 16.64
CA ARG A 268 0.49 -13.41 15.59
C ARG A 268 1.06 -13.93 14.27
N TRP A 269 2.37 -13.78 14.05
CA TRP A 269 3.07 -14.21 12.84
C TRP A 269 3.44 -15.71 12.88
N THR A 270 2.44 -16.59 12.83
CA THR A 270 2.66 -18.04 12.94
C THR A 270 1.56 -18.86 12.25
N GLY A 271 1.81 -20.16 12.08
CA GLY A 271 0.82 -21.14 11.62
C GLY A 271 0.35 -20.93 10.18
N SER A 272 -0.90 -21.30 9.90
CA SER A 272 -1.50 -21.21 8.56
C SER A 272 -1.64 -19.78 8.04
N ASN A 273 -1.66 -18.78 8.92
CA ASN A 273 -1.85 -17.38 8.54
C ASN A 273 -0.67 -16.84 7.71
N ILE A 274 0.52 -17.42 7.87
CA ILE A 274 1.75 -16.99 7.19
C ILE A 274 2.11 -17.88 5.98
N GLU A 275 1.23 -18.82 5.63
CA GLU A 275 1.41 -19.72 4.50
C GLU A 275 0.74 -19.14 3.24
N PRO A 276 1.45 -19.08 2.10
CA PRO A 276 0.86 -18.62 0.85
C PRO A 276 -0.29 -19.53 0.43
N MET A 277 -1.32 -18.97 -0.20
CA MET A 277 -2.53 -19.71 -0.60
C MET A 277 -3.37 -20.26 0.57
N VAL A 278 -3.06 -19.86 1.81
CA VAL A 278 -3.83 -20.26 2.99
C VAL A 278 -4.26 -19.05 3.81
N GLY A 279 -3.32 -18.14 4.11
CA GLY A 279 -3.58 -16.95 4.92
C GLY A 279 -3.10 -15.65 4.27
N ALA A 280 -3.55 -14.54 4.83
CA ALA A 280 -3.21 -13.18 4.41
C ALA A 280 -2.28 -12.45 5.41
N GLY A 281 -1.46 -13.19 6.16
CA GLY A 281 -0.61 -12.63 7.21
C GLY A 281 -1.44 -12.09 8.37
N LEU A 282 -1.34 -10.78 8.65
CA LEU A 282 -2.15 -10.11 9.67
C LEU A 282 -3.39 -9.41 9.11
N ALA A 283 -3.59 -9.39 7.80
CA ALA A 283 -4.79 -8.82 7.20
C ALA A 283 -6.01 -9.71 7.47
N GLU A 284 -7.18 -9.08 7.56
CA GLU A 284 -8.44 -9.78 7.71
C GLU A 284 -8.78 -10.57 6.44
N ASN A 285 -8.97 -11.88 6.56
CA ASN A 285 -9.25 -12.77 5.41
C ASN A 285 -10.58 -12.42 4.73
N TYR A 286 -11.57 -11.94 5.49
CA TYR A 286 -12.82 -11.40 4.97
C TYR A 286 -12.80 -9.87 5.07
N MET A 287 -12.19 -9.19 4.09
CA MET A 287 -12.05 -7.73 4.13
C MET A 287 -13.38 -7.00 4.43
N PRO A 288 -14.56 -7.41 3.91
CA PRO A 288 -15.83 -6.75 4.22
C PRO A 288 -16.30 -6.87 5.68
N ALA A 289 -15.56 -7.55 6.57
CA ALA A 289 -15.90 -7.65 7.98
C ALA A 289 -16.18 -6.28 8.60
N THR A 290 -17.09 -6.21 9.55
CA THR A 290 -17.41 -4.97 10.27
C THR A 290 -16.45 -4.75 11.44
N GLY A 291 -16.40 -3.52 11.97
CA GLY A 291 -15.61 -3.17 13.16
C GLY A 291 -14.27 -2.52 12.87
N GLY A 292 -13.66 -1.96 13.92
CA GLY A 292 -12.32 -1.37 13.86
C GLY A 292 -11.26 -2.45 13.80
N ARG A 293 -10.24 -2.27 12.95
CA ARG A 293 -9.17 -3.25 12.73
C ARG A 293 -7.82 -2.56 12.53
N ASP A 294 -6.75 -3.31 12.82
CA ASP A 294 -5.37 -2.85 12.64
C ASP A 294 -4.94 -2.78 11.17
N ASP A 295 -5.68 -3.42 10.26
CA ASP A 295 -5.38 -3.42 8.82
C ASP A 295 -6.00 -2.23 8.06
N ILE A 296 -6.79 -1.39 8.74
CA ILE A 296 -7.44 -0.20 8.18
C ILE A 296 -6.65 1.06 8.54
N GLY A 297 -6.27 1.86 7.54
CA GLY A 297 -5.58 3.14 7.73
C GLY A 297 -4.89 3.62 6.45
N LEU A 298 -4.21 4.76 6.52
CA LEU A 298 -3.28 5.16 5.44
C LEU A 298 -2.09 4.20 5.37
N LEU A 299 -1.65 3.68 6.51
CA LEU A 299 -0.86 2.48 6.63
C LEU A 299 -1.51 1.56 7.66
N PRO A 300 -1.38 0.22 7.54
CA PRO A 300 -1.82 -0.69 8.59
C PRO A 300 -0.96 -0.53 9.85
N GLY A 301 -1.51 -0.90 11.01
CA GLY A 301 -0.89 -0.75 12.33
C GLY A 301 0.47 -1.43 12.46
N TRP A 302 0.68 -2.58 11.81
CA TRP A 302 2.01 -3.22 11.76
C TRP A 302 3.02 -2.42 10.93
N GLY A 303 2.57 -1.76 9.85
CA GLY A 303 3.39 -0.91 9.00
C GLY A 303 3.82 0.36 9.73
N VAL A 304 2.90 1.00 10.47
CA VAL A 304 3.23 2.15 11.33
C VAL A 304 4.13 1.73 12.49
N SER A 305 3.87 0.57 13.09
CA SER A 305 4.73 0.03 14.15
C SER A 305 6.16 -0.15 13.64
N TYR A 306 6.35 -0.67 12.42
CA TYR A 306 7.68 -0.77 11.81
C TYR A 306 8.27 0.62 11.54
N LEU A 307 7.50 1.54 10.95
CA LEU A 307 7.95 2.89 10.64
C LEU A 307 8.48 3.65 11.87
N LEU A 308 7.79 3.55 13.01
CA LEU A 308 8.14 4.30 14.22
C LEU A 308 9.19 3.60 15.09
N SER A 309 9.29 2.26 15.04
CA SER A 309 10.26 1.51 15.86
C SER A 309 11.54 1.12 15.12
N MET A 310 11.46 0.93 13.79
CA MET A 310 12.47 0.20 13.01
C MET A 310 12.84 -1.16 13.64
N ASP A 311 11.88 -1.81 14.33
CA ASP A 311 12.06 -3.12 14.98
C ASP A 311 11.86 -4.26 13.97
N LYS A 312 12.77 -5.22 14.00
CA LYS A 312 12.79 -6.38 13.09
C LYS A 312 11.53 -7.25 13.14
N ARG A 313 10.81 -7.32 14.27
CA ARG A 313 9.55 -8.07 14.40
C ARG A 313 8.42 -7.39 13.65
N ALA A 314 8.32 -6.07 13.78
CA ALA A 314 7.36 -5.30 13.00
C ALA A 314 7.71 -5.31 11.50
N ARG A 315 9.01 -5.29 11.15
CA ARG A 315 9.48 -5.49 9.77
C ARG A 315 9.06 -6.84 9.21
N MET A 316 9.29 -7.93 9.95
CA MET A 316 8.93 -9.30 9.55
C MET A 316 7.46 -9.38 9.18
N VAL A 317 6.59 -8.85 10.03
CA VAL A 317 5.15 -8.83 9.79
C VAL A 317 4.78 -7.93 8.61
N THR A 318 5.40 -6.76 8.49
CA THR A 318 5.11 -5.81 7.40
C THR A 318 5.47 -6.38 6.05
N MET A 319 6.70 -6.88 5.89
CA MET A 319 7.18 -7.44 4.63
C MET A 319 6.49 -8.78 4.33
N GLY A 320 6.32 -9.63 5.34
CA GLY A 320 5.67 -10.93 5.15
C GLY A 320 4.18 -10.80 4.81
N THR A 321 3.45 -9.84 5.39
CA THR A 321 2.05 -9.59 5.02
C THR A 321 1.96 -9.08 3.58
N ALA A 322 2.94 -8.29 3.14
CA ALA A 322 3.03 -7.85 1.75
C ALA A 322 3.39 -9.00 0.78
N ASP A 323 4.23 -9.96 1.19
CA ASP A 323 4.48 -11.20 0.42
C ASP A 323 3.22 -12.05 0.25
N LEU A 324 2.32 -12.02 1.24
CA LEU A 324 1.05 -12.75 1.23
C LEU A 324 -0.10 -11.97 0.59
N ALA A 325 0.12 -10.71 0.20
CA ALA A 325 -0.87 -9.95 -0.57
C ALA A 325 -1.12 -10.61 -1.95
N GLY A 326 -0.12 -11.32 -2.47
CA GLY A 326 -0.26 -12.19 -3.65
C GLY A 326 -1.32 -13.30 -3.51
N THR A 327 -1.66 -13.73 -2.29
CA THR A 327 -2.63 -14.81 -2.04
C THR A 327 -4.05 -14.45 -2.49
N TRP A 328 -4.38 -13.17 -2.53
CA TRP A 328 -5.70 -12.71 -2.92
C TRP A 328 -5.93 -12.91 -4.42
N SER A 329 -7.15 -13.33 -4.79
CA SER A 329 -7.59 -13.43 -6.18
C SER A 329 -7.86 -12.06 -6.84
N ALA A 330 -6.90 -11.15 -6.73
CA ALA A 330 -6.94 -9.76 -7.21
C ALA A 330 -5.90 -9.48 -8.32
N HIS A 331 -5.16 -10.50 -8.75
CA HIS A 331 -4.06 -10.40 -9.70
C HIS A 331 -4.55 -10.79 -11.09
N TYR A 332 -4.73 -9.79 -11.94
CA TYR A 332 -5.14 -9.96 -13.33
C TYR A 332 -4.03 -9.39 -14.20
N ARG A 333 -3.25 -10.26 -14.83
CA ARG A 333 -2.13 -9.90 -15.69
C ARG A 333 -2.51 -10.04 -17.15
N ASP A 334 -2.13 -9.05 -17.94
CA ASP A 334 -2.30 -9.09 -19.38
C ASP A 334 -1.12 -9.81 -20.05
N LYS A 335 -1.42 -10.84 -20.85
CA LYS A 335 -0.41 -11.63 -21.58
C LYS A 335 0.38 -10.81 -22.60
N LEU A 336 -0.23 -9.79 -23.20
CA LEU A 336 0.39 -9.00 -24.26
C LEU A 336 1.44 -8.04 -23.72
N THR A 337 1.15 -7.42 -22.58
CA THR A 337 1.99 -6.38 -21.99
C THR A 337 2.86 -6.90 -20.86
N ASP A 338 2.57 -8.10 -20.35
CA ASP A 338 3.18 -8.71 -19.17
C ASP A 338 3.08 -7.83 -17.90
N LYS A 339 2.07 -6.96 -17.85
CA LYS A 339 1.79 -6.05 -16.74
C LYS A 339 0.42 -6.34 -16.13
N PRO A 340 0.12 -5.81 -14.93
CA PRO A 340 -1.26 -5.73 -14.46
C PRO A 340 -2.18 -5.19 -15.55
N VAL A 341 -3.31 -5.86 -15.76
CA VAL A 341 -4.31 -5.48 -16.74
C VAL A 341 -4.75 -4.04 -16.48
N SER A 342 -4.91 -3.23 -17.53
CA SER A 342 -5.05 -1.79 -17.39
C SER A 342 -6.19 -1.21 -18.22
N LEU A 343 -6.84 -0.15 -17.72
CA LEU A 343 -7.92 0.51 -18.45
C LEU A 343 -7.42 1.19 -19.73
N LEU A 344 -6.10 1.33 -19.92
CA LEU A 344 -5.52 1.77 -21.20
C LEU A 344 -5.87 0.80 -22.33
N ASP A 345 -5.75 -0.50 -22.07
CA ASP A 345 -5.92 -1.53 -23.08
C ASP A 345 -7.35 -2.09 -23.07
N TYR A 346 -7.97 -2.18 -21.89
CA TYR A 346 -9.31 -2.73 -21.69
C TYR A 346 -10.22 -1.76 -20.91
N PRO A 347 -10.62 -0.62 -21.50
CA PRO A 347 -11.39 0.41 -20.79
C PRO A 347 -12.77 -0.04 -20.28
N TYR A 348 -13.32 -1.13 -20.82
CA TYR A 348 -14.62 -1.72 -20.49
C TYR A 348 -14.53 -3.04 -19.69
N MET A 349 -13.35 -3.46 -19.24
CA MET A 349 -13.20 -4.64 -18.38
C MET A 349 -13.87 -4.45 -17.00
N THR A 350 -14.36 -5.51 -16.38
CA THR A 350 -14.93 -5.44 -15.02
C THR A 350 -15.16 -6.83 -14.43
N ILE A 351 -15.11 -6.92 -13.11
CA ILE A 351 -15.59 -8.07 -12.33
C ILE A 351 -17.03 -7.88 -11.80
N TYR A 352 -17.67 -6.76 -12.12
CA TYR A 352 -19.05 -6.42 -11.75
C TYR A 352 -19.93 -6.15 -12.97
N GLY A 353 -21.24 -6.10 -12.78
CA GLY A 353 -22.19 -5.79 -13.85
C GLY A 353 -22.52 -7.00 -14.72
N GLN A 354 -23.06 -6.73 -15.91
CA GLN A 354 -23.46 -7.77 -16.88
C GLN A 354 -22.50 -7.78 -18.07
N ALA A 355 -22.44 -8.91 -18.78
CA ALA A 355 -21.60 -9.05 -19.96
C ALA A 355 -21.88 -7.99 -21.06
N SER A 356 -23.10 -7.43 -21.10
CA SER A 356 -23.47 -6.29 -21.96
C SER A 356 -22.62 -5.05 -21.71
N ASP A 357 -22.25 -4.80 -20.46
CA ASP A 357 -21.58 -3.58 -20.01
C ASP A 357 -20.11 -3.53 -20.45
N THR A 358 -19.57 -4.67 -20.89
CA THR A 358 -18.17 -4.82 -21.32
C THR A 358 -17.97 -4.66 -22.83
N MET A 359 -19.03 -4.30 -23.56
CA MET A 359 -18.95 -4.06 -25.00
C MET A 359 -18.13 -2.79 -25.27
N ASN A 360 -16.98 -2.95 -25.90
CA ASN A 360 -16.20 -1.82 -26.40
C ASN A 360 -16.79 -1.37 -27.74
N PRO A 361 -17.39 -0.17 -27.83
CA PRO A 361 -18.04 0.32 -29.04
C PRO A 361 -17.05 0.62 -30.17
N THR A 362 -15.76 0.80 -29.84
CA THR A 362 -14.71 1.06 -30.83
C THR A 362 -14.26 -0.21 -31.52
N THR A 363 -14.12 -1.31 -30.77
CA THR A 363 -13.61 -2.59 -31.31
C THR A 363 -14.72 -3.59 -31.65
N GLY A 364 -15.95 -3.38 -31.15
CA GLY A 364 -17.06 -4.32 -31.24
C GLY A 364 -16.86 -5.60 -30.42
N LYS A 365 -15.83 -5.66 -29.56
CA LYS A 365 -15.52 -6.83 -28.72
C LYS A 365 -15.98 -6.62 -27.28
N ARG A 366 -16.29 -7.72 -26.60
CA ARG A 366 -16.52 -7.74 -25.15
C ARG A 366 -15.19 -7.88 -24.42
N GLU A 367 -14.99 -7.07 -23.39
CA GLU A 367 -13.82 -7.08 -22.52
C GLU A 367 -14.10 -7.78 -21.17
N ALA A 368 -15.15 -8.62 -21.13
CA ALA A 368 -15.48 -9.42 -19.95
C ALA A 368 -14.38 -10.45 -19.66
N PHE A 369 -14.01 -10.58 -18.38
CA PHE A 369 -13.12 -11.65 -17.97
C PHE A 369 -13.77 -13.03 -18.15
N PRO A 370 -12.99 -14.07 -18.49
CA PRO A 370 -13.52 -15.42 -18.66
C PRO A 370 -14.16 -15.96 -17.37
N ALA A 371 -15.26 -16.71 -17.53
CA ALA A 371 -15.88 -17.41 -16.42
C ALA A 371 -15.01 -18.60 -15.97
N CYS A 372 -15.08 -18.92 -14.69
CA CYS A 372 -14.37 -20.05 -14.10
C CYS A 372 -14.71 -21.38 -14.78
N ALA A 373 -13.73 -22.30 -14.82
CA ALA A 373 -13.89 -23.61 -15.48
C ALA A 373 -15.10 -24.41 -14.95
N THR A 374 -15.41 -24.24 -13.66
CA THR A 374 -16.60 -24.76 -12.99
C THR A 374 -17.09 -23.75 -11.95
N THR A 375 -18.31 -23.92 -11.44
CA THR A 375 -18.88 -23.07 -10.38
C THR A 375 -17.98 -22.95 -9.16
N ASP A 376 -17.34 -24.06 -8.75
CA ASP A 376 -16.42 -24.09 -7.59
C ASP A 376 -14.94 -23.93 -7.99
N GLY A 377 -14.63 -23.85 -9.29
CA GLY A 377 -13.27 -23.88 -9.82
C GLY A 377 -12.40 -22.71 -9.35
N CYS A 378 -13.01 -21.59 -8.98
CA CYS A 378 -12.31 -20.38 -8.50
C CYS A 378 -12.50 -20.10 -7.01
N LYS A 379 -13.01 -21.06 -6.24
CA LYS A 379 -13.34 -20.84 -4.82
C LYS A 379 -12.09 -20.47 -4.01
N THR A 380 -12.18 -19.41 -3.22
CA THR A 380 -11.11 -18.97 -2.31
C THR A 380 -11.67 -18.76 -0.90
N THR A 381 -10.81 -18.87 0.11
CA THR A 381 -11.14 -18.56 1.52
C THR A 381 -11.02 -17.07 1.84
N LEU A 382 -10.53 -16.28 0.89
CA LEU A 382 -10.32 -14.84 1.03
C LEU A 382 -11.40 -14.06 0.27
N THR A 383 -11.89 -12.95 0.85
CA THR A 383 -12.85 -12.05 0.19
C THR A 383 -12.30 -10.63 0.15
N HIS A 384 -11.82 -10.21 -1.02
CA HIS A 384 -11.26 -8.88 -1.24
C HIS A 384 -12.36 -7.82 -1.24
N ASP A 385 -12.03 -6.59 -0.84
CA ASP A 385 -12.97 -5.47 -0.78
C ASP A 385 -12.23 -4.13 -0.85
N SER A 386 -12.72 -3.20 -1.66
CA SER A 386 -12.12 -1.87 -1.81
C SER A 386 -12.39 -0.98 -0.58
N ALA A 387 -13.53 -1.15 0.10
CA ALA A 387 -13.87 -0.38 1.31
C ALA A 387 -13.06 -0.78 2.56
N HIS A 388 -12.33 -1.88 2.50
CA HIS A 388 -11.54 -2.37 3.62
C HIS A 388 -10.13 -2.81 3.23
N GLN A 389 -9.68 -2.44 2.03
CA GLN A 389 -8.39 -2.86 1.49
C GLN A 389 -7.21 -2.29 2.33
N PRO A 390 -6.36 -3.16 2.91
CA PRO A 390 -5.14 -2.72 3.57
C PRO A 390 -4.15 -2.07 2.58
N ALA A 391 -3.28 -1.20 3.10
CA ALA A 391 -2.14 -0.68 2.34
C ALA A 391 -0.97 -1.67 2.41
N PHE A 392 -0.97 -2.69 1.55
CA PHE A 392 0.00 -3.78 1.60
C PHE A 392 1.41 -3.37 1.18
N ALA A 393 1.53 -2.72 0.02
CA ALA A 393 2.76 -2.82 -0.76
C ALA A 393 3.54 -1.50 -0.94
N TYR A 394 2.90 -0.34 -0.73
CA TYR A 394 3.55 0.96 -0.91
C TYR A 394 4.76 1.15 0.02
N LEU A 395 4.59 0.96 1.33
CA LEU A 395 5.69 1.08 2.30
C LEU A 395 6.79 0.02 2.06
N PRO A 396 6.48 -1.29 1.88
CA PRO A 396 7.47 -2.28 1.47
C PRO A 396 8.27 -1.89 0.23
N TYR A 397 7.61 -1.45 -0.86
CA TYR A 397 8.31 -1.04 -2.08
C TYR A 397 9.19 0.18 -1.84
N MET A 398 8.66 1.20 -1.16
CA MET A 398 9.40 2.43 -0.85
C MET A 398 10.73 2.13 -0.16
N LEU A 399 10.73 1.22 0.81
CA LEU A 399 11.89 0.90 1.65
C LEU A 399 12.82 -0.15 1.05
N THR A 400 12.33 -1.03 0.18
CA THR A 400 13.15 -2.15 -0.35
C THR A 400 13.60 -1.93 -1.79
N GLY A 401 12.82 -1.17 -2.58
CA GLY A 401 13.01 -1.07 -4.02
C GLY A 401 12.69 -2.36 -4.78
N ASP A 402 12.06 -3.33 -4.12
CA ASP A 402 11.78 -4.66 -4.66
C ASP A 402 10.62 -4.61 -5.66
N TYR A 403 10.87 -5.09 -6.89
CA TYR A 403 9.89 -5.03 -7.97
C TYR A 403 8.61 -5.80 -7.64
N TYR A 404 8.68 -6.88 -6.85
CA TYR A 404 7.48 -7.62 -6.45
C TYR A 404 6.47 -6.72 -5.72
N TYR A 405 6.92 -5.90 -4.76
CA TYR A 405 6.04 -4.99 -4.03
C TYR A 405 5.55 -3.82 -4.89
N LEU A 406 6.35 -3.35 -5.86
CA LEU A 406 5.85 -2.38 -6.85
C LEU A 406 4.67 -2.98 -7.60
N GLU A 407 4.84 -4.19 -8.13
CA GLU A 407 3.83 -4.83 -8.95
C GLU A 407 2.58 -5.19 -8.14
N GLU A 408 2.74 -5.61 -6.88
CA GLU A 408 1.65 -5.80 -5.93
C GLU A 408 0.82 -4.52 -5.75
N LEU A 409 1.48 -3.37 -5.56
CA LEU A 409 0.81 -2.06 -5.49
C LEU A 409 0.04 -1.76 -6.77
N GLN A 410 0.63 -2.06 -7.93
CA GLN A 410 -0.01 -1.83 -9.23
C GLN A 410 -1.23 -2.74 -9.46
N PHE A 411 -1.15 -4.01 -9.04
CA PHE A 411 -2.28 -4.95 -9.09
C PHE A 411 -3.46 -4.44 -8.25
N TRP A 412 -3.24 -4.09 -6.98
CA TRP A 412 -4.30 -3.54 -6.14
C TRP A 412 -4.85 -2.20 -6.65
N ALA A 413 -3.98 -1.34 -7.19
CA ALA A 413 -4.40 -0.07 -7.77
C ALA A 413 -5.33 -0.27 -8.99
N MET A 414 -5.02 -1.24 -9.87
CA MET A 414 -5.85 -1.59 -11.02
C MET A 414 -7.11 -2.37 -10.63
N TRP A 415 -7.00 -3.31 -9.67
CA TRP A 415 -8.13 -4.08 -9.16
C TRP A 415 -9.23 -3.14 -8.65
N ASN A 416 -8.88 -2.11 -7.88
CA ASN A 416 -9.84 -1.08 -7.45
C ASN A 416 -10.58 -0.39 -8.60
N GLN A 417 -9.99 -0.31 -9.80
CA GLN A 417 -10.64 0.33 -10.95
C GLN A 417 -11.65 -0.60 -11.64
N PHE A 418 -11.31 -1.88 -11.84
CA PHE A 418 -12.21 -2.83 -12.49
C PHE A 418 -13.15 -3.56 -11.51
N SER A 419 -12.97 -3.34 -10.22
CA SER A 419 -13.91 -3.61 -9.12
C SER A 419 -15.09 -2.62 -9.10
N SER A 420 -15.52 -2.17 -10.29
CA SER A 420 -16.68 -1.31 -10.51
C SER A 420 -17.17 -1.46 -11.95
N ASN A 421 -18.44 -1.10 -12.20
CA ASN A 421 -19.02 -1.15 -13.55
C ASN A 421 -18.37 -0.08 -14.46
N PRO A 422 -18.03 -0.41 -15.73
CA PRO A 422 -17.39 0.52 -16.66
C PRO A 422 -18.13 1.85 -16.83
N GLY A 423 -19.46 1.82 -16.92
CA GLY A 423 -20.26 3.03 -17.09
C GLY A 423 -20.15 3.99 -15.91
N TYR A 424 -20.21 3.46 -14.69
CA TYR A 424 -20.12 4.23 -13.44
C TYR A 424 -18.76 4.91 -13.25
N ARG A 425 -17.68 4.24 -13.69
CA ARG A 425 -16.32 4.78 -13.67
C ARG A 425 -15.94 5.59 -14.91
N GLN A 426 -16.90 5.87 -15.81
CA GLN A 426 -16.67 6.50 -17.10
C GLN A 426 -15.51 5.87 -17.89
N ASN A 427 -15.51 4.54 -17.95
CA ASN A 427 -14.55 3.71 -18.67
C ASN A 427 -13.11 4.04 -18.24
N VAL A 428 -12.23 4.41 -19.19
CA VAL A 428 -10.80 4.70 -18.97
C VAL A 428 -10.53 5.78 -17.90
N LYS A 429 -11.51 6.65 -17.58
CA LYS A 429 -11.33 7.66 -16.53
C LYS A 429 -11.20 7.06 -15.13
N GLY A 430 -11.72 5.85 -14.89
CA GLY A 430 -11.63 5.16 -13.61
C GLY A 430 -12.20 5.96 -12.43
N LEU A 431 -13.36 6.61 -12.61
CA LEU A 431 -13.97 7.40 -11.53
C LEU A 431 -14.46 6.52 -10.38
N LEU A 432 -14.12 6.90 -9.14
CA LEU A 432 -14.45 6.18 -7.91
C LEU A 432 -15.82 6.57 -7.33
N GLN A 433 -16.44 7.62 -7.86
CA GLN A 433 -17.57 8.32 -7.24
C GLN A 433 -18.86 7.50 -6.99
N GLN A 434 -19.07 6.35 -7.62
CA GLN A 434 -20.24 5.52 -7.30
C GLN A 434 -20.04 4.64 -6.06
N GLU A 435 -18.81 4.49 -5.58
CA GLU A 435 -18.49 3.57 -4.48
C GLU A 435 -18.91 4.10 -3.10
N GLN A 436 -18.86 3.23 -2.08
CA GLN A 436 -18.92 3.67 -0.68
C GLN A 436 -17.84 4.73 -0.41
N VAL A 437 -18.13 5.76 0.41
CA VAL A 437 -17.16 6.85 0.70
C VAL A 437 -15.81 6.34 1.19
N ARG A 438 -15.80 5.26 1.97
CA ARG A 438 -14.57 4.61 2.41
C ARG A 438 -13.86 3.82 1.29
N ALA A 439 -14.58 3.17 0.38
CA ALA A 439 -13.97 2.58 -0.82
C ALA A 439 -13.35 3.65 -1.72
N GLN A 440 -14.00 4.81 -1.85
CA GLN A 440 -13.42 5.98 -2.51
C GLN A 440 -12.11 6.41 -1.83
N ALA A 441 -12.09 6.45 -0.49
CA ALA A 441 -10.91 6.83 0.27
C ALA A 441 -9.71 5.89 0.02
N TRP A 442 -9.89 4.57 0.20
CA TRP A 442 -8.79 3.62 0.09
C TRP A 442 -8.36 3.36 -1.35
N SER A 443 -9.28 3.43 -2.30
CA SER A 443 -8.94 3.40 -3.73
C SER A 443 -8.16 4.64 -4.14
N LEU A 444 -8.53 5.83 -3.65
CA LEU A 444 -7.79 7.07 -3.90
C LEU A 444 -6.38 7.02 -3.27
N ARG A 445 -6.25 6.53 -2.03
CA ARG A 445 -4.95 6.30 -1.36
C ARG A 445 -4.04 5.43 -2.24
N THR A 446 -4.51 4.22 -2.57
CA THR A 446 -3.73 3.23 -3.33
C THR A 446 -3.35 3.74 -4.72
N LEU A 447 -4.27 4.46 -5.38
CA LEU A 447 -4.03 5.08 -6.68
C LEU A 447 -2.99 6.21 -6.61
N ALA A 448 -3.07 7.08 -5.59
CA ALA A 448 -2.11 8.16 -5.39
C ALA A 448 -0.70 7.62 -5.08
N GLU A 449 -0.60 6.58 -4.24
CA GLU A 449 0.64 5.87 -3.94
C GLU A 449 1.25 5.26 -5.23
N ALA A 450 0.44 4.57 -6.03
CA ALA A 450 0.88 3.99 -7.31
C ALA A 450 1.34 5.06 -8.31
N ALA A 451 0.58 6.15 -8.45
CA ALA A 451 0.92 7.28 -9.30
C ALA A 451 2.19 7.99 -8.83
N TYR A 452 2.45 8.05 -7.51
CA TYR A 452 3.64 8.67 -6.94
C TYR A 452 4.91 7.84 -7.16
N ILE A 453 4.87 6.54 -6.84
CA ILE A 453 6.09 5.72 -6.73
C ILE A 453 6.42 4.87 -7.96
N THR A 454 5.44 4.57 -8.81
CA THR A 454 5.72 3.81 -10.05
C THR A 454 6.83 4.50 -10.83
N PRO A 455 7.84 3.76 -11.33
CA PRO A 455 8.96 4.35 -12.05
C PRO A 455 8.52 5.20 -13.23
N ASP A 456 9.23 6.30 -13.50
CA ASP A 456 8.83 7.26 -14.53
C ASP A 456 8.83 6.64 -15.95
N SER A 457 9.63 5.59 -16.17
CA SER A 457 9.71 4.83 -17.42
C SER A 457 8.69 3.69 -17.53
N ASP A 458 7.96 3.35 -16.46
CA ASP A 458 6.95 2.29 -16.51
C ASP A 458 5.70 2.77 -17.25
N ARG A 459 5.16 1.94 -18.16
CA ARG A 459 3.97 2.27 -18.96
C ARG A 459 2.76 2.67 -18.10
N LEU A 460 2.59 2.08 -16.92
CA LEU A 460 1.44 2.34 -16.06
C LEU A 460 1.54 3.67 -15.31
N LYS A 461 2.73 4.31 -15.25
CA LYS A 461 2.94 5.60 -14.57
C LYS A 461 1.97 6.68 -15.05
N SER A 462 1.92 6.86 -16.36
CA SER A 462 1.07 7.88 -17.00
C SER A 462 -0.41 7.56 -16.78
N HIS A 463 -0.77 6.28 -16.77
CA HIS A 463 -2.14 5.83 -16.58
C HIS A 463 -2.65 6.07 -15.15
N PHE A 464 -1.91 5.64 -14.13
CA PHE A 464 -2.29 5.92 -12.74
C PHE A 464 -2.44 7.43 -12.50
N THR A 465 -1.52 8.23 -13.06
CA THR A 465 -1.59 9.69 -12.99
C THR A 465 -2.84 10.25 -13.68
N GLN A 466 -3.24 9.69 -14.82
CA GLN A 466 -4.44 10.10 -15.56
C GLN A 466 -5.72 9.76 -14.80
N ILE A 467 -5.84 8.55 -14.23
CA ILE A 467 -7.01 8.15 -13.44
C ILE A 467 -7.10 9.01 -12.17
N LEU A 468 -5.98 9.26 -11.50
CA LEU A 468 -5.94 10.11 -10.31
C LEU A 468 -6.42 11.53 -10.65
N ASN A 469 -5.89 12.10 -11.73
CA ASN A 469 -6.31 13.42 -12.20
C ASN A 469 -7.79 13.45 -12.57
N SER A 470 -8.31 12.42 -13.24
CA SER A 470 -9.73 12.32 -13.59
C SER A 470 -10.63 12.32 -12.36
N ASN A 471 -10.23 11.59 -11.31
CA ASN A 471 -10.94 11.59 -10.03
C ASN A 471 -10.87 12.95 -9.34
N LEU A 472 -9.68 13.55 -9.22
CA LEU A 472 -9.52 14.85 -8.59
C LEU A 472 -10.26 15.96 -9.36
N ASP A 473 -10.29 15.90 -10.69
CA ASP A 473 -11.08 16.81 -11.52
C ASP A 473 -12.58 16.63 -11.26
N TRP A 474 -13.06 15.39 -11.19
CA TRP A 474 -14.46 15.12 -10.87
C TRP A 474 -14.85 15.62 -9.48
N TYR A 475 -14.04 15.36 -8.45
CA TYR A 475 -14.32 15.83 -7.09
C TYR A 475 -14.29 17.36 -7.01
N ASN A 476 -13.29 18.01 -7.62
CA ASN A 476 -13.22 19.47 -7.60
C ASN A 476 -14.38 20.08 -8.40
N ALA A 477 -14.76 19.53 -9.54
CA ALA A 477 -15.91 20.02 -10.32
C ALA A 477 -17.24 19.81 -9.57
N THR A 478 -17.39 18.70 -8.84
CA THR A 478 -18.62 18.36 -8.11
C THR A 478 -18.76 19.18 -6.82
N TYR A 479 -17.64 19.45 -6.14
CA TYR A 479 -17.63 20.01 -4.78
C TYR A 479 -16.90 21.34 -4.71
N THR A 480 -15.59 21.34 -4.86
CA THR A 480 -14.73 22.50 -4.57
C THR A 480 -15.05 23.73 -5.42
N ASN A 481 -15.27 23.52 -6.72
CA ASN A 481 -15.53 24.58 -7.70
C ASN A 481 -17.03 24.78 -7.96
N ASN A 482 -17.89 24.03 -7.26
CA ASN A 482 -19.34 24.10 -7.44
C ASN A 482 -19.97 24.95 -6.33
N THR A 483 -20.46 26.14 -6.69
CA THR A 483 -21.12 27.05 -5.74
C THR A 483 -22.39 26.46 -5.11
N SER A 484 -23.00 25.48 -5.77
CA SER A 484 -24.19 24.75 -5.32
C SER A 484 -23.87 23.49 -4.52
N ALA A 485 -22.59 23.16 -4.32
CA ALA A 485 -22.20 22.08 -3.42
C ALA A 485 -22.70 22.33 -1.99
N ASN A 486 -22.91 21.25 -1.25
CA ASN A 486 -23.37 21.32 0.14
C ASN A 486 -22.41 22.17 1.00
N LYS A 487 -22.96 22.91 1.96
CA LYS A 487 -22.20 23.82 2.83
C LYS A 487 -21.56 23.15 4.03
N LEU A 488 -21.77 21.83 4.18
CA LEU A 488 -21.23 21.03 5.28
C LEU A 488 -19.86 20.40 4.94
N GLY A 489 -19.38 20.54 3.70
CA GLY A 489 -18.09 19.99 3.28
C GLY A 489 -18.03 18.46 3.27
N ILE A 490 -19.16 17.79 3.05
CA ILE A 490 -19.30 16.31 3.10
C ILE A 490 -19.43 15.69 1.71
N ILE A 491 -18.91 14.47 1.53
CA ILE A 491 -19.20 13.67 0.35
C ILE A 491 -20.67 13.20 0.39
N VAL A 492 -21.41 13.38 -0.71
CA VAL A 492 -22.83 13.01 -0.83
C VAL A 492 -23.17 12.17 -2.07
N ASN A 493 -22.17 11.84 -2.88
CA ASN A 493 -22.31 10.95 -4.04
C ASN A 493 -22.28 9.47 -3.67
N GLY A 494 -22.72 8.61 -4.60
CA GLY A 494 -22.73 7.16 -4.42
C GLY A 494 -23.55 6.76 -3.19
N TYR A 495 -22.97 5.90 -2.35
CA TYR A 495 -23.61 5.36 -1.15
C TYR A 495 -23.36 6.19 0.13
N ALA A 496 -23.05 7.48 0.00
CA ALA A 496 -22.69 8.34 1.14
C ALA A 496 -23.83 8.54 2.17
N LEU A 497 -25.08 8.53 1.72
CA LEU A 497 -26.27 8.78 2.56
C LEU A 497 -26.99 7.47 2.93
N GLY A 498 -26.25 6.47 3.39
CA GLY A 498 -26.78 5.15 3.70
C GLY A 498 -27.53 5.02 5.04
N TYR A 499 -27.57 6.07 5.86
CA TYR A 499 -28.12 6.00 7.22
C TYR A 499 -29.45 6.74 7.36
N ASN A 500 -30.22 6.35 8.38
CA ASN A 500 -31.46 7.01 8.80
C ASN A 500 -32.44 7.25 7.63
N ASN A 501 -32.66 6.22 6.80
CA ASN A 501 -33.53 6.28 5.62
C ASN A 501 -33.12 7.37 4.60
N GLY A 502 -31.81 7.53 4.38
CA GLY A 502 -31.29 8.44 3.38
C GLY A 502 -31.03 9.86 3.89
N SER A 503 -31.30 10.16 5.16
CA SER A 503 -31.08 11.49 5.74
C SER A 503 -29.70 11.65 6.39
N GLY A 504 -29.03 10.53 6.72
CA GLY A 504 -27.79 10.51 7.47
C GLY A 504 -26.60 9.93 6.70
N MET A 505 -25.41 10.37 7.10
CA MET A 505 -24.11 9.90 6.61
C MET A 505 -23.23 9.40 7.76
N ALA A 506 -22.18 8.64 7.46
CA ALA A 506 -21.21 8.16 8.44
C ALA A 506 -19.97 9.09 8.51
N PRO A 507 -19.79 9.90 9.58
CA PRO A 507 -18.69 10.84 9.68
C PRO A 507 -17.31 10.17 9.57
N TRP A 508 -17.15 8.99 10.16
CA TRP A 508 -15.91 8.24 10.15
C TRP A 508 -15.48 7.78 8.75
N MET A 509 -16.41 7.51 7.81
CA MET A 509 -16.05 7.19 6.42
C MET A 509 -15.54 8.43 5.69
N ASP A 510 -16.17 9.57 5.93
CA ASP A 510 -15.82 10.85 5.31
C ASP A 510 -14.52 11.42 5.90
N ASP A 511 -14.18 11.08 7.15
CA ASP A 511 -12.87 11.30 7.75
C ASP A 511 -11.77 10.47 7.06
N PHE A 512 -12.03 9.19 6.75
CA PHE A 512 -11.09 8.40 5.94
C PHE A 512 -10.86 9.02 4.56
N PHE A 513 -11.92 9.49 3.90
CA PHE A 513 -11.80 10.20 2.61
C PHE A 513 -10.95 11.47 2.74
N THR A 514 -11.23 12.29 3.76
CA THR A 514 -10.45 13.51 4.04
C THR A 514 -8.97 13.19 4.27
N SER A 515 -8.69 12.10 4.99
CA SER A 515 -7.33 11.62 5.26
C SER A 515 -6.61 11.16 3.99
N ALA A 516 -7.29 10.43 3.10
CA ALA A 516 -6.74 9.99 1.82
C ALA A 516 -6.45 11.17 0.88
N VAL A 517 -7.34 12.17 0.82
CA VAL A 517 -7.09 13.42 0.08
C VAL A 517 -5.91 14.18 0.68
N GLY A 518 -5.80 14.22 2.01
CA GLY A 518 -4.67 14.78 2.73
C GLY A 518 -3.33 14.15 2.35
N HIS A 519 -3.28 12.82 2.36
CA HIS A 519 -2.10 12.08 1.92
C HIS A 519 -1.78 12.33 0.45
N THR A 520 -2.79 12.34 -0.42
CA THR A 520 -2.63 12.65 -1.86
C THR A 520 -2.04 14.05 -2.07
N ALA A 521 -2.43 15.04 -1.27
CA ALA A 521 -1.84 16.37 -1.31
C ALA A 521 -0.38 16.37 -0.83
N ASP A 522 -0.05 15.60 0.21
CA ASP A 522 1.34 15.44 0.70
C ASP A 522 2.26 14.79 -0.34
N LEU A 523 1.74 13.86 -1.15
CA LEU A 523 2.45 13.25 -2.27
C LEU A 523 2.70 14.24 -3.45
N GLY A 524 2.19 15.46 -3.38
CA GLY A 524 2.46 16.54 -4.34
C GLY A 524 1.44 16.65 -5.48
N PHE A 525 0.24 16.08 -5.34
CA PHE A 525 -0.82 16.23 -6.33
C PHE A 525 -1.68 17.47 -6.02
N ASP A 526 -1.34 18.62 -6.61
CA ASP A 526 -1.90 19.94 -6.27
C ASP A 526 -3.44 20.02 -6.29
N LYS A 527 -4.11 19.31 -7.19
CA LYS A 527 -5.59 19.26 -7.26
C LYS A 527 -6.22 18.70 -5.98
N ALA A 528 -5.50 17.87 -5.23
CA ALA A 528 -5.95 17.36 -3.93
C ALA A 528 -5.88 18.42 -2.84
N THR A 529 -5.00 19.43 -2.92
CA THR A 529 -4.93 20.52 -1.95
C THR A 529 -6.21 21.37 -1.96
N ALA A 530 -6.75 21.65 -3.15
CA ALA A 530 -8.01 22.39 -3.29
C ALA A 530 -9.20 21.60 -2.71
N LEU A 531 -9.27 20.30 -3.02
CA LEU A 531 -10.27 19.40 -2.44
C LEU A 531 -10.15 19.28 -0.92
N LEU A 532 -8.93 19.17 -0.40
CA LEU A 532 -8.67 19.08 1.04
C LEU A 532 -9.19 20.31 1.78
N LYS A 533 -8.95 21.52 1.26
CA LYS A 533 -9.47 22.76 1.86
C LYS A 533 -10.99 22.77 1.95
N TRP A 534 -11.68 22.26 0.93
CA TRP A 534 -13.14 22.13 0.96
C TRP A 534 -13.60 21.09 1.99
N LYS A 535 -12.99 19.88 1.96
CA LYS A 535 -13.29 18.80 2.92
C LYS A 535 -13.01 19.19 4.36
N ALA A 536 -12.00 20.03 4.60
CA ALA A 536 -11.55 20.41 5.92
C ALA A 536 -12.61 21.13 6.75
N GLN A 537 -13.61 21.75 6.11
CA GLN A 537 -14.75 22.37 6.78
C GLN A 537 -15.46 21.38 7.70
N PHE A 538 -15.70 20.14 7.24
CA PHE A 538 -16.44 19.13 7.98
C PHE A 538 -15.75 18.71 9.29
N SER A 539 -14.45 18.40 9.25
CA SER A 539 -13.72 17.97 10.44
C SER A 539 -13.50 19.14 11.41
N VAL A 540 -13.22 20.36 10.92
CA VAL A 540 -13.07 21.56 11.76
C VAL A 540 -14.38 21.91 12.47
N ALA A 541 -15.49 21.94 11.73
CA ALA A 541 -16.76 22.36 12.26
C ALA A 541 -17.31 21.44 13.35
N ARG A 542 -17.07 20.13 13.26
CA ARG A 542 -17.46 19.20 14.34
C ARG A 542 -16.74 19.47 15.67
N MET A 543 -15.64 20.21 15.65
CA MET A 543 -14.92 20.62 16.87
C MET A 543 -15.31 22.02 17.34
N THR A 544 -15.60 22.96 16.42
CA THR A 544 -15.67 24.39 16.77
C THR A 544 -16.90 25.14 16.25
N ALA A 545 -17.80 24.52 15.48
CA ALA A 545 -18.94 25.24 14.93
C ALA A 545 -19.96 25.63 16.03
N PRO A 546 -20.51 26.85 15.99
CA PRO A 546 -21.58 27.25 16.92
C PRO A 546 -22.77 26.29 16.85
N GLY A 547 -23.40 26.02 18.00
CA GLY A 547 -24.57 25.14 18.09
C GLY A 547 -24.27 23.64 17.94
N THR A 548 -22.99 23.24 18.02
CA THR A 548 -22.55 21.85 18.10
C THR A 548 -21.79 21.60 19.41
N CYS A 549 -21.47 20.34 19.70
CA CYS A 549 -20.60 20.02 20.83
C CYS A 549 -19.48 19.06 20.44
N TRP A 550 -18.24 19.42 20.76
CA TRP A 550 -17.05 18.66 20.39
C TRP A 550 -16.99 17.26 21.00
N ILE A 551 -17.58 17.05 22.20
CA ILE A 551 -17.65 15.69 22.79
C ILE A 551 -18.53 14.74 21.97
N ASP A 552 -19.39 15.28 21.11
CA ASP A 552 -20.18 14.48 20.18
C ASP A 552 -19.77 14.74 18.72
N GLY A 553 -18.50 15.09 18.50
CA GLY A 553 -17.95 15.33 17.18
C GLY A 553 -17.65 14.05 16.37
N ALA A 554 -17.78 12.87 16.96
CA ALA A 554 -17.52 11.58 16.32
C ALA A 554 -18.69 10.58 16.44
N PRO A 555 -19.94 10.98 16.09
CA PRO A 555 -21.08 10.07 16.17
C PRO A 555 -20.99 9.01 15.06
N TYR A 556 -21.68 7.89 15.26
CA TYR A 556 -21.73 6.83 14.25
C TYR A 556 -22.40 7.27 12.93
N ALA A 557 -23.49 8.04 13.06
CA ALA A 557 -24.24 8.62 11.96
C ALA A 557 -24.63 10.07 12.30
N LEU A 558 -24.62 10.94 11.29
CA LEU A 558 -24.99 12.35 11.39
C LEU A 558 -26.09 12.65 10.37
N ASN A 559 -27.22 13.20 10.82
CA ASN A 559 -28.28 13.66 9.92
C ASN A 559 -27.86 14.96 9.24
N VAL A 560 -27.94 15.00 7.91
CA VAL A 560 -27.49 16.13 7.08
C VAL A 560 -28.62 16.77 6.29
N ARG A 561 -29.83 16.23 6.42
CA ARG A 561 -31.10 16.72 5.89
C ARG A 561 -32.27 16.10 6.67
N THR A 562 -33.49 16.60 6.50
CA THR A 562 -34.65 16.08 7.25
C THR A 562 -35.21 14.76 6.72
N ASN A 563 -35.09 14.50 5.41
CA ASN A 563 -35.45 13.23 4.77
C ASN A 563 -34.65 13.06 3.47
N SER A 564 -34.82 11.93 2.76
CA SER A 564 -34.06 11.56 1.56
C SER A 564 -34.21 12.48 0.35
N THR A 565 -35.17 13.41 0.36
CA THR A 565 -35.44 14.36 -0.75
C THR A 565 -35.25 15.81 -0.36
N SER A 566 -35.14 16.10 0.95
CA SER A 566 -34.92 17.45 1.44
C SER A 566 -33.55 18.00 1.04
N PRO A 567 -33.43 19.33 0.88
CA PRO A 567 -32.13 20.00 0.78
C PRO A 567 -31.23 19.66 1.97
N PHE A 568 -29.92 19.67 1.74
CA PHE A 568 -28.95 19.57 2.83
C PHE A 568 -29.04 20.78 3.75
N PHE A 569 -28.80 20.55 5.04
CA PHE A 569 -28.63 21.63 5.99
C PHE A 569 -27.48 22.55 5.58
N THR A 570 -27.60 23.82 5.93
CA THR A 570 -26.61 24.85 5.58
C THR A 570 -25.64 25.12 6.73
N THR A 571 -25.98 24.67 7.94
CA THR A 571 -25.17 24.83 9.14
C THR A 571 -25.03 23.51 9.91
N TYR A 572 -23.93 23.40 10.67
CA TYR A 572 -23.71 22.24 11.53
C TYR A 572 -24.66 22.23 12.74
N ALA A 573 -25.15 23.40 13.19
CA ALA A 573 -26.16 23.48 14.24
C ALA A 573 -27.47 22.81 13.82
N GLU A 574 -27.89 22.93 12.55
CA GLU A 574 -29.06 22.23 12.01
C GLU A 574 -28.82 20.71 11.97
N ALA A 575 -27.67 20.27 11.47
CA ALA A 575 -27.30 18.85 11.43
C ALA A 575 -27.26 18.23 12.84
N TYR A 576 -26.67 18.93 13.80
CA TYR A 576 -26.62 18.52 15.20
C TYR A 576 -28.02 18.42 15.79
N LYS A 577 -28.86 19.46 15.64
CA LYS A 577 -30.27 19.44 16.09
C LYS A 577 -31.08 18.31 15.47
N ALA A 578 -30.87 18.01 14.18
CA ALA A 578 -31.59 16.94 13.50
C ALA A 578 -31.11 15.54 13.92
N THR A 579 -29.92 15.42 14.51
CA THR A 579 -29.35 14.15 14.96
C THR A 579 -29.78 13.79 16.39
N HIS A 580 -30.23 14.77 17.18
CA HIS A 580 -30.53 14.60 18.59
C HIS A 580 -31.91 15.11 19.00
N THR A 581 -32.35 14.74 20.21
CA THR A 581 -33.57 15.28 20.81
C THR A 581 -33.36 16.71 21.30
N SER A 582 -34.45 17.48 21.43
CA SER A 582 -34.42 18.85 21.96
C SER A 582 -33.80 18.93 23.36
N ASP A 583 -34.12 17.96 24.22
CA ASP A 583 -33.63 17.91 25.60
C ASP A 583 -32.12 17.71 25.65
N PHE A 584 -31.58 16.89 24.75
CA PHE A 584 -30.14 16.70 24.64
C PHE A 584 -29.44 17.97 24.13
N VAL A 585 -30.00 18.61 23.10
CA VAL A 585 -29.44 19.85 22.52
C VAL A 585 -29.44 20.99 23.54
N ALA A 586 -30.36 21.00 24.51
CA ALA A 586 -30.43 22.01 25.56
C ALA A 586 -29.32 21.88 26.62
N LEU A 587 -28.62 20.75 26.69
CA LEU A 587 -27.52 20.56 27.64
C LEU A 587 -26.31 21.42 27.25
N ALA A 588 -25.64 21.99 28.25
CA ALA A 588 -24.40 22.73 28.03
C ALA A 588 -23.31 21.79 27.47
N CYS A 589 -22.63 22.21 26.40
CA CYS A 589 -21.61 21.40 25.75
C CYS A 589 -20.50 21.00 26.72
N GLY A 590 -20.14 19.71 26.74
CA GLY A 590 -19.06 19.19 27.60
C GLY A 590 -19.42 19.12 29.09
N SER A 591 -20.65 19.48 29.48
CA SER A 591 -21.10 19.42 30.87
C SER A 591 -21.18 17.99 31.39
N SER A 592 -21.16 17.85 32.72
CA SER A 592 -21.41 16.57 33.40
C SER A 592 -22.77 15.97 33.02
N ALA A 593 -23.79 16.79 32.82
CA ALA A 593 -25.11 16.36 32.38
C ALA A 593 -25.09 15.77 30.96
N MET A 594 -24.39 16.44 30.02
CA MET A 594 -24.25 15.92 28.65
C MET A 594 -23.43 14.63 28.61
N ALA A 595 -22.31 14.57 29.35
CA ALA A 595 -21.51 13.36 29.47
C ALA A 595 -22.34 12.19 30.04
N ALA A 596 -23.13 12.43 31.09
CA ALA A 596 -24.04 11.44 31.65
C ALA A 596 -25.09 10.95 30.63
N SER A 597 -25.68 11.87 29.86
CA SER A 597 -26.65 11.53 28.80
C SER A 597 -26.04 10.65 27.71
N LEU A 598 -24.76 10.85 27.39
CA LEU A 598 -24.02 10.05 26.40
C LEU A 598 -23.38 8.78 26.99
N LYS A 599 -23.48 8.58 28.32
CA LYS A 599 -22.78 7.51 29.06
C LYS A 599 -21.25 7.59 28.92
N LEU A 600 -20.72 8.80 28.96
CA LEU A 600 -19.30 9.13 28.84
C LEU A 600 -18.74 9.74 30.13
N LYS A 601 -17.41 9.78 30.24
CA LYS A 601 -16.70 10.62 31.23
C LYS A 601 -16.71 12.09 30.80
N VAL A 602 -16.55 13.01 31.74
CA VAL A 602 -16.37 14.43 31.42
C VAL A 602 -15.10 14.61 30.58
N GLY A 603 -15.25 15.22 29.40
CA GLY A 603 -14.18 15.44 28.43
C GLY A 603 -13.86 14.25 27.51
N GLU A 604 -14.65 13.18 27.57
CA GLU A 604 -14.59 12.04 26.65
C GLU A 604 -15.46 12.31 25.42
N MET A 605 -15.01 11.87 24.24
CA MET A 605 -15.80 11.95 23.00
C MET A 605 -16.64 10.69 22.76
N THR A 606 -17.75 10.82 22.04
CA THR A 606 -18.52 9.67 21.51
C THR A 606 -17.68 8.83 20.54
N GLY A 607 -18.13 7.60 20.28
CA GLY A 607 -17.50 6.74 19.28
C GLY A 607 -16.26 5.99 19.77
N TYR A 608 -16.24 5.54 21.02
CA TYR A 608 -15.17 4.71 21.59
C TYR A 608 -13.82 5.46 21.68
N ALA A 609 -13.79 6.62 22.35
CA ALA A 609 -12.62 7.51 22.40
C ALA A 609 -11.31 6.89 22.94
N ALA A 610 -11.39 5.83 23.76
CA ALA A 610 -10.22 5.12 24.27
C ALA A 610 -9.69 4.03 23.32
N ALA A 611 -10.43 3.67 22.26
CA ALA A 611 -10.04 2.61 21.34
C ALA A 611 -9.15 3.16 20.22
N THR A 612 -8.05 2.47 19.91
CA THR A 612 -7.10 2.83 18.84
C THR A 612 -7.73 2.83 17.45
N ALA A 613 -8.85 2.13 17.26
CA ALA A 613 -9.67 2.13 16.05
C ALA A 613 -11.09 2.71 16.25
N GLY A 614 -11.29 3.49 17.33
CA GLY A 614 -12.55 4.22 17.57
C GLY A 614 -12.75 5.38 16.60
N TYR A 615 -13.95 5.95 16.56
CA TYR A 615 -14.27 7.04 15.62
C TYR A 615 -13.44 8.32 15.87
N PRO A 616 -13.12 8.72 17.11
CA PRO A 616 -12.14 9.78 17.34
C PRO A 616 -10.76 9.46 16.77
N ALA A 617 -10.31 8.20 16.82
CA ALA A 617 -9.05 7.81 16.19
C ALA A 617 -9.15 7.93 14.66
N ASN A 618 -10.23 7.46 14.03
CA ASN A 618 -10.46 7.61 12.60
C ASN A 618 -10.50 9.08 12.15
N MET A 619 -11.01 9.97 13.00
CA MET A 619 -11.08 11.41 12.78
C MET A 619 -9.73 12.12 12.91
N GLN A 620 -8.79 11.56 13.69
CA GLN A 620 -7.51 12.21 14.00
C GLN A 620 -6.69 12.55 12.74
N PRO A 621 -6.47 11.64 11.77
CA PRO A 621 -5.73 11.99 10.56
C PRO A 621 -6.42 13.08 9.73
N ALA A 622 -7.75 13.05 9.62
CA ALA A 622 -8.50 14.09 8.92
C ALA A 622 -8.23 15.46 9.57
N LEU A 623 -8.40 15.57 10.89
CA LEU A 623 -8.12 16.79 11.65
C LEU A 623 -6.67 17.25 11.52
N ALA A 624 -5.70 16.33 11.56
CA ALA A 624 -4.30 16.65 11.37
C ALA A 624 -4.03 17.32 10.02
N TYR A 625 -4.59 16.78 8.93
CA TYR A 625 -4.49 17.41 7.61
C TYR A 625 -5.26 18.74 7.53
N THR A 626 -6.43 18.85 8.18
CA THR A 626 -7.18 20.12 8.21
C THR A 626 -6.42 21.25 8.91
N ALA A 627 -5.69 20.93 9.98
CA ALA A 627 -4.88 21.89 10.72
C ALA A 627 -3.79 22.53 9.85
N ASN A 628 -3.29 21.78 8.87
CA ASN A 628 -2.28 22.25 7.92
C ASN A 628 -2.85 23.23 6.87
N VAL A 629 -4.15 23.17 6.56
CA VAL A 629 -4.74 23.93 5.43
C VAL A 629 -5.79 24.97 5.81
N MET A 630 -6.33 24.94 7.04
CA MET A 630 -7.38 25.86 7.52
C MET A 630 -6.86 26.96 8.45
N GLY A 631 -5.55 27.15 8.55
CA GLY A 631 -4.94 28.22 9.37
C GLY A 631 -5.38 28.15 10.83
N THR A 632 -5.77 29.30 11.41
CA THR A 632 -6.19 29.40 12.81
C THR A 632 -7.38 28.49 13.13
N ALA A 633 -8.40 28.42 12.27
CA ALA A 633 -9.58 27.59 12.52
C ALA A 633 -9.22 26.10 12.63
N GLY A 634 -8.36 25.60 11.74
CA GLY A 634 -7.85 24.23 11.79
C GLY A 634 -7.03 23.96 13.04
N LYS A 635 -6.12 24.88 13.40
CA LYS A 635 -5.30 24.75 14.62
C LYS A 635 -6.15 24.77 15.90
N THR A 636 -7.20 25.59 15.95
CA THR A 636 -8.15 25.62 17.07
C THR A 636 -8.93 24.31 17.16
N ALA A 637 -9.43 23.78 16.05
CA ALA A 637 -10.13 22.48 16.05
C ALA A 637 -9.21 21.34 16.51
N TRP A 638 -7.95 21.32 16.05
CA TRP A 638 -6.95 20.37 16.51
C TRP A 638 -6.69 20.50 18.03
N ALA A 639 -6.55 21.73 18.54
CA ALA A 639 -6.33 21.97 19.96
C ALA A 639 -7.52 21.50 20.81
N VAL A 640 -8.77 21.77 20.38
CA VAL A 640 -9.99 21.25 21.03
C VAL A 640 -9.95 19.72 21.08
N PHE A 641 -9.70 19.08 19.92
CA PHE A 641 -9.62 17.63 19.82
C PHE A 641 -8.55 17.06 20.75
N MET A 642 -7.34 17.62 20.74
CA MET A 642 -6.21 17.13 21.55
C MET A 642 -6.35 17.44 23.04
N ASN A 643 -7.24 18.34 23.46
CA ASN A 643 -7.52 18.61 24.87
C ASN A 643 -8.52 17.64 25.51
N ARG A 644 -9.08 16.70 24.74
CA ARG A 644 -9.94 15.63 25.28
C ARG A 644 -9.25 14.83 26.38
N SER A 645 -10.00 14.47 27.42
CA SER A 645 -9.47 13.78 28.61
C SER A 645 -9.24 12.29 28.40
N VAL A 646 -9.95 11.68 27.44
CA VAL A 646 -9.85 10.26 27.08
C VAL A 646 -9.29 10.14 25.66
N LYS A 647 -8.15 9.45 25.55
CA LYS A 647 -7.42 9.21 24.29
C LYS A 647 -7.03 7.74 24.20
N PRO A 648 -6.88 7.18 22.99
CA PRO A 648 -6.36 5.84 22.84
C PRO A 648 -4.88 5.78 23.19
N ASP A 649 -4.42 4.60 23.61
CA ASP A 649 -2.99 4.32 23.75
C ASP A 649 -2.42 3.82 22.42
N TYR A 650 -1.93 4.76 21.62
CA TYR A 650 -1.34 4.46 20.31
C TYR A 650 -0.04 3.65 20.38
N SER A 651 0.58 3.48 21.56
CA SER A 651 1.79 2.65 21.67
C SER A 651 1.53 1.18 21.33
N THR A 652 0.25 0.77 21.37
CA THR A 652 -0.19 -0.60 21.05
C THR A 652 -0.68 -0.80 19.62
N ALA A 653 -1.19 0.26 18.98
CA ALA A 653 -1.64 0.26 17.59
C ALA A 653 -1.74 1.71 17.09
N ALA A 654 -0.83 2.14 16.20
CA ALA A 654 -0.60 3.54 15.86
C ALA A 654 -1.14 3.97 14.47
N GLN A 655 -1.97 3.16 13.81
CA GLN A 655 -2.40 3.36 12.41
C GLN A 655 -3.05 4.73 12.13
N PHE A 656 -3.64 5.35 13.16
CA PHE A 656 -4.31 6.65 13.08
C PHE A 656 -3.59 7.76 13.86
N ASP A 657 -2.40 7.51 14.41
CA ASP A 657 -1.64 8.50 15.18
C ASP A 657 -0.89 9.50 14.29
N ILE A 658 -1.65 10.20 13.45
CA ILE A 658 -1.15 11.22 12.52
C ILE A 658 -1.38 12.58 13.15
N VAL A 659 -0.35 13.43 13.10
CA VAL A 659 -0.34 14.77 13.69
C VAL A 659 -0.11 15.84 12.61
N PRO A 660 -0.54 17.10 12.85
CA PRO A 660 -0.24 18.21 11.94
C PRO A 660 1.26 18.32 11.64
N ARG A 661 1.59 18.91 10.49
CA ARG A 661 2.97 19.13 10.05
C ARG A 661 3.53 20.45 10.52
#